data_AF-A0A0D9XMD6-F1
#
_entry.id   AF-A0A0D9XMD6-F1
#
_cell.length_a   1.000
_cell.length_b   1.000
_cell.length_c   1.000
_cell.angle_alpha   90.00
_cell.angle_beta   90.00
_cell.angle_gamma   90.00
#
_symmetry.space_group_name_H-M   'P 1'
#
loop_
_entity.id
_entity.type
_entity.pdbx_description
1 polymer ?
#
loop_
_entity_poly.entity_id
_entity_poly.type
_entity_poly.pdbx_seq_one_letter_code
_entity_poly.pdbx_strand_id
1 'polypeptide(L)'
;MTYYPPCWQADKVMGISPHTDVAGLILLLQVNDVQVLQIKRDGKWFSVDAPNSAIIVNIGDTLEILSNGKFRSVAHRTVINPNKERISASLFHCPCEDMVISPLPEFVKDGKVKYRSISFHDLMTQFFTQQLDGRNKLEILKNLGIAMAGARTVGSLPVPNVQELARTCNGPDEHIPERYIIRTDDSSDEVICNYQGDMAIPIIDLNKLLSPQSSDEECVKLRSACQYWGFFQLINHGVPDEVIANFKRDVVDFFSQPLDAKEEYKQLPNSIEGYGHAFVFSDDQKLDWADQLYVQVHPRDSRDLRFWPTSPASFRQSIDAYSSETNSLALCLFEFMAKAVGAKPELLVGIFEDQLRGIRMAYYPPCRQADKVMGISPHTDVVGLTLLLQINDVQGLQIKRDGKWFSVDAPNNAIIANIGDTLEILSNGKFRSVEHRAVIHPNKERISASLFHYPCENMMISPLPEFVKDDKVKYKSISYHDFMKQFFTQQLDGRNRGNHNKQCASSNLEKIKIIMSLPVPNVQELAWTCNRLDRQIPERYVRPEAGTGEVVSGCDINAAIPVIDLARLLDPRSSQEECAKLGSACQHWGFFQLINHGVPDEVINNMREDLIEFFRLPLEAKEAYAKPIDKLEGYGQHFVVSEKQKLDWGDLLYLRLRPTESRDMSLWPAHPPSFRNSMERYSSETAKLARCLFEFLAMDMGVDPESLLEIFRGQPQTMRANYYPPCRQADKVLGLSPHCDATSLTLLLQVNDVQGLQIRKDGKWLAVNALDGAFIINIGDMLEVLSNGRYRSIEHRAMVNPEKERISAAVFHQACRKATIGPLPELVMNNGGKPLYKSMGYEDFMKRFFSAKLDGRANVEGLRIQNSRGLATDLTSRYLRGTSGQIEAGAGEVISGCDINAAIPIIDLAKLLDPQLSQDECAKRGSACQHWGFFQLINHSVPDKVINDMREDLTEFFRLPLETKQAYAKPTDKFEGYGQHFVVSEKQKLDWGDLLHLRLRPTESRDMSFWPAHPQSSRYSSETATVANCLLKFLAKDMGVDPESLLDIFGGQPQTLRANYYPPCRQAGKVLGLSPHCDSGGLTLLLQVNNVQGLQIRKDGNWLAVNALDDAIIVNVGDTLEILSNGRYKSIEHRAVVHPEKERISAAVFHHVSGNSTVGPLPELVKDGGKPVYKSMAHEDFMKRFFSDKLDGRANVDGLRI
;
A
#
# COMPACT_ATOMS: atom_id res chain seq x y z
N MET A 1 23.82 19.15 15.30
CA MET A 1 24.99 19.75 14.64
C MET A 1 24.57 20.23 13.27
N THR A 2 25.08 21.38 12.84
CA THR A 2 24.68 22.02 11.58
C THR A 2 25.92 22.37 10.76
N TYR A 3 25.93 21.98 9.49
CA TYR A 3 27.00 22.21 8.53
C TYR A 3 26.48 23.12 7.40
N TYR A 4 27.21 24.20 7.13
CA TYR A 4 26.93 25.13 6.05
C TYR A 4 28.10 25.09 5.06
N PRO A 5 27.93 24.54 3.85
CA PRO A 5 29.00 24.49 2.86
C PRO A 5 29.32 25.89 2.31
N PRO A 6 30.55 26.12 1.81
CA PRO A 6 30.88 27.34 1.10
C PRO A 6 30.05 27.45 -0.19
N CYS A 7 29.57 28.66 -0.49
CA CYS A 7 28.79 28.92 -1.71
C CYS A 7 29.28 30.18 -2.43
N TRP A 8 29.76 30.03 -3.66
CA TRP A 8 30.23 31.15 -4.50
C TRP A 8 29.16 32.20 -4.81
N GLN A 9 27.87 31.90 -4.59
CA GLN A 9 26.74 32.85 -4.62
C GLN A 9 26.25 33.21 -3.21
N ALA A 10 27.15 33.33 -2.24
CA ALA A 10 26.84 33.60 -0.83
C ALA A 10 25.98 34.85 -0.59
N ASP A 11 26.00 35.81 -1.51
CA ASP A 11 25.16 37.01 -1.51
C ASP A 11 23.68 36.75 -1.85
N LYS A 12 23.39 35.61 -2.50
CA LYS A 12 22.04 35.21 -2.94
C LYS A 12 21.44 34.08 -2.10
N VAL A 13 22.20 33.49 -1.20
CA VAL A 13 21.79 32.30 -0.44
C VAL A 13 21.96 32.54 1.06
N MET A 14 20.86 32.39 1.78
CA MET A 14 20.83 32.42 3.24
C MET A 14 21.06 31.02 3.81
N GLY A 15 21.86 30.90 4.87
CA GLY A 15 22.05 29.63 5.56
C GLY A 15 20.83 29.27 6.40
N ILE A 16 20.42 30.18 7.30
CA ILE A 16 19.14 30.11 8.01
C ILE A 16 18.46 31.47 7.96
N SER A 17 17.18 31.47 7.58
CA SER A 17 16.33 32.66 7.52
C SER A 17 16.10 33.29 8.91
N PRO A 18 15.79 34.60 8.99
CA PRO A 18 15.48 35.29 10.24
C PRO A 18 14.39 34.62 11.09
N HIS A 19 14.69 34.29 12.35
CA HIS A 19 13.73 33.71 13.30
C HIS A 19 14.15 33.92 14.77
N THR A 20 13.22 33.73 15.71
CA THR A 20 13.48 33.55 17.14
C THR A 20 13.47 32.06 17.49
N ASP A 21 14.00 31.64 18.65
CA ASP A 21 13.93 30.23 19.07
C ASP A 21 12.87 30.07 20.15
N VAL A 22 12.06 29.02 20.07
CA VAL A 22 11.02 28.73 21.07
C VAL A 22 11.55 28.17 22.38
N ALA A 23 12.75 27.58 22.39
CA ALA A 23 13.39 27.07 23.60
C ALA A 23 13.54 28.14 24.70
N GLY A 24 13.76 27.77 25.95
CA GLY A 24 14.06 28.74 27.00
C GLY A 24 15.46 29.34 26.85
N LEU A 25 16.45 28.48 26.63
CA LEU A 25 17.86 28.85 26.49
C LEU A 25 18.51 28.01 25.41
N ILE A 26 19.38 28.61 24.60
CA ILE A 26 20.10 27.93 23.53
C ILE A 26 21.59 28.17 23.73
N LEU A 27 22.37 27.09 23.80
CA LEU A 27 23.82 27.11 23.92
C LEU A 27 24.41 26.69 22.57
N LEU A 28 25.02 27.63 21.87
CA LEU A 28 25.61 27.39 20.56
C LEU A 28 27.14 27.41 20.67
N LEU A 29 27.75 26.26 20.38
CA LEU A 29 29.19 26.13 20.19
C LEU A 29 29.52 26.21 18.69
N GLN A 30 30.29 27.21 18.32
CA GLN A 30 30.84 27.27 16.97
C GLN A 30 32.11 26.43 16.90
N VAL A 31 32.14 25.46 15.98
CA VAL A 31 33.21 24.46 15.90
C VAL A 31 34.41 24.97 15.10
N ASN A 32 34.20 25.94 14.19
CA ASN A 32 35.26 26.57 13.41
C ASN A 32 35.18 28.12 13.39
N ASP A 33 36.21 28.79 12.88
CA ASP A 33 36.42 30.24 13.00
C ASP A 33 35.56 31.10 12.02
N VAL A 34 34.55 30.51 11.39
CA VAL A 34 33.76 31.17 10.33
C VAL A 34 32.56 31.93 10.92
N GLN A 35 32.72 33.24 11.10
CA GLN A 35 31.71 34.14 11.67
C GLN A 35 30.61 34.51 10.66
N VAL A 36 29.46 33.83 10.73
CA VAL A 36 28.31 34.14 9.87
C VAL A 36 26.95 34.20 10.61
N LEU A 37 26.97 34.10 11.95
CA LEU A 37 25.78 34.32 12.77
C LEU A 37 25.50 35.82 12.89
N GLN A 38 24.25 36.24 12.65
CA GLN A 38 23.80 37.62 12.79
C GLN A 38 22.55 37.69 13.66
N ILE A 39 22.46 38.72 14.50
CA ILE A 39 21.29 39.02 15.34
C ILE A 39 20.67 40.35 14.94
N LYS A 40 19.35 40.48 15.09
CA LYS A 40 18.60 41.69 14.76
C LYS A 40 18.35 42.52 16.02
N ARG A 41 18.83 43.76 16.02
CA ARG A 41 18.59 44.73 17.09
C ARG A 41 18.22 46.08 16.48
N ASP A 42 17.17 46.71 16.99
CA ASP A 42 16.67 48.02 16.52
C ASP A 42 16.49 48.08 14.98
N GLY A 43 15.98 46.99 14.41
CA GLY A 43 15.73 46.86 12.98
C GLY A 43 16.96 46.54 12.12
N LYS A 44 18.18 46.57 12.69
CA LYS A 44 19.44 46.32 11.97
C LYS A 44 20.04 44.97 12.35
N TRP A 45 20.77 44.36 11.42
CA TRP A 45 21.48 43.10 11.62
C TRP A 45 22.93 43.36 12.04
N PHE A 46 23.37 42.69 13.10
CA PHE A 46 24.72 42.77 13.64
C PHE A 46 25.35 41.37 13.61
N SER A 47 26.59 41.27 13.12
CA SER A 47 27.35 40.04 13.21
C SER A 47 27.75 39.74 14.65
N VAL A 48 27.69 38.47 15.02
CA VAL A 48 28.12 38.01 16.34
C VAL A 48 29.55 37.52 16.22
N ASP A 49 30.50 38.35 16.63
CA ASP A 49 31.92 38.00 16.63
C ASP A 49 32.27 37.28 17.94
N ALA A 50 32.09 35.96 17.96
CA ALA A 50 32.40 35.14 19.14
C ALA A 50 33.83 34.59 19.07
N PRO A 51 34.65 34.69 20.14
CA PRO A 51 35.98 34.08 20.18
C PRO A 51 35.95 32.56 19.96
N ASN A 52 37.01 32.00 19.40
CA ASN A 52 37.15 30.54 19.27
C ASN A 52 37.01 29.88 20.66
N SER A 53 36.14 28.87 20.75
CA SER A 53 35.75 28.17 22.00
C SER A 53 34.73 28.87 22.89
N ALA A 54 34.19 30.03 22.49
CA ALA A 54 33.08 30.65 23.22
C ALA A 54 31.76 29.91 22.94
N ILE A 55 30.96 29.69 23.99
CA ILE A 55 29.57 29.26 23.86
C ILE A 55 28.72 30.52 23.75
N ILE A 56 28.05 30.66 22.61
CA ILE A 56 27.10 31.74 22.35
C ILE A 56 25.79 31.34 23.03
N VAL A 57 25.30 32.18 23.95
CA VAL A 57 24.04 31.96 24.66
C VAL A 57 22.95 32.79 24.02
N ASN A 58 21.95 32.14 23.44
CA ASN A 58 20.74 32.78 22.92
C ASN A 58 19.56 32.56 23.86
N ILE A 59 18.74 33.60 24.04
CA ILE A 59 17.52 33.57 24.85
C ILE A 59 16.36 33.31 23.91
N GLY A 60 15.53 32.31 24.21
CA GLY A 60 14.37 32.01 23.40
C GLY A 60 13.04 32.46 24.03
N ASP A 61 11.98 32.31 23.25
CA ASP A 61 10.66 32.89 23.47
C ASP A 61 10.03 32.41 24.78
N THR A 62 10.29 31.15 25.18
CA THR A 62 9.81 30.59 26.46
C THR A 62 10.29 31.43 27.65
N LEU A 63 11.59 31.79 27.70
CA LEU A 63 12.14 32.55 28.82
C LEU A 63 11.72 34.02 28.78
N GLU A 64 11.45 34.56 27.59
CA GLU A 64 10.83 35.88 27.43
C GLU A 64 9.43 35.92 28.02
N ILE A 65 8.60 34.91 27.73
CA ILE A 65 7.24 34.80 28.28
C ILE A 65 7.30 34.65 29.81
N LEU A 66 8.08 33.69 30.33
CA LEU A 66 8.21 33.45 31.78
C LEU A 66 8.66 34.71 32.53
N SER A 67 9.57 35.49 31.93
CA SER A 67 10.10 36.71 32.54
C SER A 67 9.28 37.98 32.24
N ASN A 68 8.09 37.83 31.65
CA ASN A 68 7.20 38.91 31.24
C ASN A 68 7.91 39.99 30.38
N GLY A 69 8.86 39.56 29.55
CA GLY A 69 9.64 40.42 28.66
C GLY A 69 10.90 41.05 29.27
N LYS A 70 11.34 40.58 30.45
CA LYS A 70 12.58 41.06 31.09
C LYS A 70 13.82 40.51 30.39
N PHE A 71 13.83 39.22 30.07
CA PHE A 71 14.80 38.62 29.15
C PHE A 71 14.17 38.61 27.76
N ARG A 72 14.86 39.14 26.76
CA ARG A 72 14.31 39.25 25.40
C ARG A 72 14.88 38.16 24.51
N SER A 73 13.99 37.47 23.79
CA SER A 73 14.38 36.72 22.62
C SER A 73 14.73 37.65 21.48
N VAL A 74 15.73 37.23 20.70
CA VAL A 74 16.30 38.04 19.63
C VAL A 74 16.22 37.26 18.34
N ALA A 75 15.64 37.90 17.31
CA ALA A 75 15.63 37.32 15.99
C ALA A 75 17.07 37.21 15.46
N HIS A 76 17.44 36.03 15.01
CA HIS A 76 18.78 35.72 14.53
C HIS A 76 18.72 35.00 13.17
N ARG A 77 19.83 35.01 12.44
CA ARG A 77 19.97 34.39 11.11
C ARG A 77 21.40 33.95 10.87
N THR A 78 21.60 33.02 9.93
CA THR A 78 22.95 32.61 9.51
C THR A 78 23.12 32.91 8.03
N VAL A 79 24.14 33.69 7.67
CA VAL A 79 24.52 33.93 6.26
C VAL A 79 25.51 32.85 5.78
N ILE A 80 25.71 32.70 4.48
CA ILE A 80 26.71 31.74 3.96
C ILE A 80 28.04 32.45 3.74
N ASN A 81 29.15 31.79 4.05
CA ASN A 81 30.48 32.27 3.67
C ASN A 81 30.83 31.70 2.29
N PRO A 82 31.35 32.50 1.35
CA PRO A 82 31.59 32.01 -0.01
C PRO A 82 32.74 31.02 -0.13
N ASN A 83 33.69 31.06 0.81
CA ASN A 83 34.98 30.39 0.65
C ASN A 83 35.25 29.33 1.73
N LYS A 84 34.56 29.38 2.86
CA LYS A 84 34.76 28.45 3.97
C LYS A 84 33.44 27.90 4.49
N GLU A 85 33.42 26.62 4.82
CA GLU A 85 32.30 26.00 5.52
C GLU A 85 32.18 26.48 6.96
N ARG A 86 30.96 26.57 7.49
CA ARG A 86 30.72 26.78 8.93
C ARG A 86 30.16 25.51 9.56
N ILE A 87 30.67 25.17 10.74
CA ILE A 87 30.17 24.08 11.56
C ILE A 87 29.78 24.62 12.94
N SER A 88 28.57 24.29 13.40
CA SER A 88 28.12 24.62 14.75
C SER A 88 27.32 23.50 15.39
N ALA A 89 27.40 23.40 16.72
CA ALA A 89 26.56 22.54 17.54
C ALA A 89 25.70 23.42 18.45
N SER A 90 24.39 23.21 18.46
CA SER A 90 23.45 23.94 19.31
C SER A 90 22.74 22.96 20.24
N LEU A 91 22.64 23.32 21.52
CA LEU A 91 21.85 22.63 22.53
C LEU A 91 20.67 23.53 22.93
N PHE A 92 19.46 22.98 22.89
CA PHE A 92 18.23 23.70 23.19
C PHE A 92 17.67 23.20 24.52
N HIS A 93 17.46 24.11 25.47
CA HIS A 93 16.81 23.81 26.74
C HIS A 93 15.34 24.19 26.65
N CYS A 94 14.50 23.19 26.46
CA CYS A 94 13.06 23.32 26.32
C CYS A 94 12.33 22.79 27.57
N PRO A 95 11.18 23.36 27.95
CA PRO A 95 10.27 22.75 28.91
C PRO A 95 9.55 21.53 28.30
N CYS A 96 8.87 20.73 29.12
CA CYS A 96 8.03 19.62 28.65
C CYS A 96 6.90 20.13 27.71
N GLU A 97 6.48 19.31 26.74
CA GLU A 97 5.53 19.73 25.68
C GLU A 97 4.17 20.20 26.22
N ASP A 98 3.69 19.58 27.29
CA ASP A 98 2.43 19.89 27.98
C ASP A 98 2.56 21.06 28.97
N MET A 99 3.78 21.53 29.27
CA MET A 99 3.99 22.62 30.22
C MET A 99 3.34 23.90 29.72
N VAL A 100 2.41 24.43 30.50
CA VAL A 100 1.82 25.75 30.26
C VAL A 100 2.80 26.83 30.68
N ILE A 101 3.31 27.58 29.70
CA ILE A 101 4.25 28.67 29.90
C ILE A 101 3.44 29.96 30.12
N SER A 102 3.61 30.57 31.29
CA SER A 102 2.94 31.83 31.65
C SER A 102 3.90 32.75 32.42
N PRO A 103 3.75 34.09 32.32
CA PRO A 103 4.57 35.02 33.09
C PRO A 103 4.57 34.70 34.59
N LEU A 104 5.76 34.51 35.16
CA LEU A 104 5.89 34.19 36.57
C LEU A 104 5.49 35.40 37.43
N PRO A 105 4.80 35.20 38.56
CA PRO A 105 4.28 36.30 39.38
C PRO A 105 5.35 37.32 39.79
N GLU A 106 6.59 36.90 40.05
CA GLU A 106 7.66 37.82 40.48
C GLU A 106 8.09 38.81 39.38
N PHE A 107 7.79 38.53 38.11
CA PHE A 107 8.10 39.38 36.96
C PHE A 107 6.89 40.22 36.48
N VAL A 108 5.71 40.05 37.09
CA VAL A 108 4.52 40.85 36.80
C VAL A 108 4.47 42.06 37.73
N LYS A 109 5.18 43.14 37.36
CA LYS A 109 5.07 44.43 38.08
C LYS A 109 3.76 45.16 37.72
N ASP A 110 3.14 45.76 38.74
CA ASP A 110 1.91 46.56 38.64
C ASP A 110 0.69 45.81 38.06
N GLY A 111 0.68 44.47 38.17
CA GLY A 111 -0.40 43.61 37.67
C GLY A 111 -0.49 43.52 36.14
N LYS A 112 0.47 44.07 35.40
CA LYS A 112 0.41 44.16 33.94
C LYS A 112 1.10 42.97 33.28
N VAL A 113 0.30 41.97 32.90
CA VAL A 113 0.73 40.77 32.16
C VAL A 113 0.86 41.11 30.67
N LYS A 114 2.04 40.88 30.06
CA LYS A 114 2.28 41.18 28.64
C LYS A 114 2.06 39.99 27.71
N TYR A 115 2.26 38.76 28.20
CA TYR A 115 2.18 37.55 27.40
C TYR A 115 1.09 36.63 27.96
N ARG A 116 0.27 36.06 27.07
CA ARG A 116 -0.76 35.08 27.44
C ARG A 116 -0.12 33.74 27.81
N SER A 117 -0.78 32.97 28.66
CA SER A 117 -0.42 31.58 28.91
C SER A 117 -0.59 30.76 27.62
N ILE A 118 0.38 29.89 27.34
CA ILE A 118 0.38 29.02 26.17
C ILE A 118 1.09 27.72 26.52
N SER A 119 0.58 26.56 26.07
CA SER A 119 1.32 25.31 26.21
C SER A 119 2.60 25.35 25.38
N PHE A 120 3.67 24.70 25.82
CA PHE A 120 4.88 24.65 25.02
C PHE A 120 4.63 23.97 23.66
N HIS A 121 3.77 22.95 23.61
CA HIS A 121 3.31 22.29 22.39
C HIS A 121 2.64 23.28 21.42
N ASP A 122 1.74 24.14 21.92
CA ASP A 122 1.08 25.15 21.08
C ASP A 122 2.05 26.26 20.65
N LEU A 123 3.01 26.61 21.51
CA LEU A 123 4.06 27.58 21.18
C LEU A 123 4.98 27.04 20.08
N MET A 124 5.43 25.78 20.19
CA MET A 124 6.19 25.05 19.17
C MET A 124 5.38 24.94 17.87
N THR A 125 4.11 24.57 17.97
CA THR A 125 3.20 24.49 16.82
C THR A 125 3.03 25.85 16.17
N GLN A 126 2.85 26.93 16.94
CA GLN A 126 2.77 28.28 16.39
C GLN A 126 4.08 28.69 15.70
N PHE A 127 5.23 28.36 16.27
CA PHE A 127 6.54 28.68 15.69
C PHE A 127 6.79 27.97 14.36
N PHE A 128 6.67 26.63 14.33
CA PHE A 128 6.86 25.87 13.09
C PHE A 128 5.82 26.26 12.04
N THR A 129 4.61 26.59 12.47
CA THR A 129 3.56 26.93 11.54
C THR A 129 3.55 28.39 11.07
N GLN A 130 4.28 29.28 11.75
CA GLN A 130 4.56 30.64 11.27
C GLN A 130 5.75 30.68 10.29
N GLN A 131 6.68 29.72 10.37
CA GLN A 131 7.75 29.57 9.38
C GLN A 131 7.34 28.82 8.12
N LEU A 132 6.19 28.15 8.14
CA LEU A 132 5.64 27.44 6.99
C LEU A 132 4.71 28.36 6.21
N ASP A 133 5.16 28.81 5.04
CA ASP A 133 4.30 29.56 4.14
C ASP A 133 3.14 28.67 3.66
N GLY A 134 1.94 29.14 3.94
CA GLY A 134 0.76 28.31 4.18
C GLY A 134 0.44 27.32 3.06
N ARG A 135 0.62 26.02 3.34
CA ARG A 135 -0.27 24.91 2.89
C ARG A 135 0.02 23.52 3.47
N ASN A 136 1.07 23.31 4.29
CA ASN A 136 1.36 22.01 4.91
C ASN A 136 1.17 22.00 6.45
N LYS A 137 0.26 22.82 6.97
CA LYS A 137 0.02 22.96 8.41
C LYS A 137 -0.56 21.66 9.02
N LEU A 138 -1.42 20.96 8.29
CA LEU A 138 -2.22 19.82 8.80
C LEU A 138 -1.61 18.45 8.50
N GLU A 139 -0.86 18.33 7.41
CA GLU A 139 -0.30 17.05 6.96
C GLU A 139 1.02 16.71 7.68
N ILE A 140 1.77 17.74 8.10
CA ILE A 140 2.92 17.56 9.01
C ILE A 140 2.44 17.27 10.44
N LEU A 141 1.31 17.86 10.89
CA LEU A 141 0.63 17.47 12.13
C LEU A 141 0.19 15.99 12.10
N LYS A 142 -0.31 15.52 10.94
CA LYS A 142 -0.60 14.11 10.72
C LYS A 142 0.65 13.24 10.71
N ASN A 143 1.73 13.62 10.03
CA ASN A 143 2.92 12.78 9.91
C ASN A 143 3.76 12.70 11.20
N LEU A 144 3.69 13.70 12.09
CA LEU A 144 4.24 13.61 13.45
C LEU A 144 3.37 12.73 14.37
N GLY A 145 2.04 12.66 14.16
CA GLY A 145 1.12 11.79 14.91
C GLY A 145 0.94 10.38 14.34
N ILE A 146 1.20 10.15 13.05
CA ILE A 146 0.98 8.86 12.35
C ILE A 146 2.08 7.85 12.69
N ALA A 147 3.25 8.30 13.15
CA ALA A 147 4.32 7.40 13.60
C ALA A 147 3.93 6.53 14.82
N MET A 148 2.78 6.78 15.48
CA MET A 148 2.28 6.01 16.63
C MET A 148 0.98 5.21 16.39
N ALA A 149 0.43 5.19 15.17
CA ALA A 149 -0.90 4.62 14.90
C ALA A 149 -0.89 3.19 14.30
N GLY A 150 0.29 2.65 13.99
CA GLY A 150 0.45 1.40 13.25
C GLY A 150 -0.03 0.13 13.97
N ALA A 151 -0.18 0.17 15.29
CA ALA A 151 -0.66 -0.95 16.09
C ALA A 151 -2.16 -0.87 16.49
N ARG A 152 -2.86 0.24 16.21
CA ARG A 152 -4.25 0.47 16.69
C ARG A 152 -5.36 0.23 15.65
N THR A 153 -5.03 -0.23 14.44
CA THR A 153 -5.94 -0.22 13.28
C THR A 153 -6.63 -1.56 12.95
N VAL A 154 -6.69 -2.51 13.89
CA VAL A 154 -7.51 -3.72 13.71
C VAL A 154 -8.85 -3.52 14.42
N GLY A 155 -9.86 -3.05 13.70
CA GLY A 155 -11.21 -2.95 14.26
C GLY A 155 -11.93 -4.30 14.32
N SER A 156 -12.88 -4.39 15.24
CA SER A 156 -13.71 -5.57 15.52
C SER A 156 -15.03 -5.47 14.73
N LEU A 157 -15.48 -6.57 14.11
CA LEU A 157 -16.83 -6.65 13.54
C LEU A 157 -17.88 -6.52 14.66
N PRO A 158 -18.99 -5.79 14.42
CA PRO A 158 -20.04 -5.66 15.42
C PRO A 158 -20.69 -7.03 15.66
N VAL A 159 -20.76 -7.44 16.93
CA VAL A 159 -21.43 -8.66 17.38
C VAL A 159 -22.37 -8.33 18.53
N PRO A 160 -23.43 -9.15 18.75
CA PRO A 160 -24.40 -8.87 19.81
C PRO A 160 -23.75 -8.87 21.19
N ASN A 161 -24.22 -7.95 22.05
CA ASN A 161 -23.79 -7.83 23.42
C ASN A 161 -24.17 -9.07 24.25
N VAL A 162 -23.20 -9.69 24.93
CA VAL A 162 -23.43 -10.96 25.64
C VAL A 162 -24.29 -10.76 26.88
N GLN A 163 -24.17 -9.62 27.57
CA GLN A 163 -25.02 -9.30 28.72
C GLN A 163 -26.50 -9.25 28.33
N GLU A 164 -26.83 -8.79 27.11
CA GLU A 164 -28.19 -8.84 26.58
C GLU A 164 -28.59 -10.26 26.11
N LEU A 165 -27.69 -10.97 25.44
CA LEU A 165 -27.91 -12.38 25.06
C LEU A 165 -28.18 -13.26 26.29
N ALA A 166 -27.47 -13.04 27.40
CA ALA A 166 -27.64 -13.80 28.62
C ALA A 166 -29.01 -13.60 29.28
N ARG A 167 -29.70 -12.47 29.03
CA ARG A 167 -31.09 -12.26 29.47
C ARG A 167 -32.08 -13.13 28.70
N THR A 168 -31.75 -13.49 27.46
CA THR A 168 -32.60 -14.22 26.51
C THR A 168 -32.16 -15.67 26.26
N CYS A 169 -31.03 -16.12 26.82
CA CYS A 169 -30.50 -17.47 26.61
C CYS A 169 -30.49 -18.32 27.90
N ASN A 170 -31.03 -17.80 29.01
CA ASN A 170 -31.09 -18.50 30.30
C ASN A 170 -32.51 -19.02 30.66
N GLY A 171 -33.45 -18.99 29.71
CA GLY A 171 -34.80 -19.56 29.85
C GLY A 171 -34.83 -21.10 29.76
N PRO A 172 -35.97 -21.74 30.06
CA PRO A 172 -36.13 -23.21 30.02
C PRO A 172 -36.16 -23.82 28.60
N ASP A 173 -36.46 -23.03 27.55
CA ASP A 173 -36.63 -23.51 26.16
C ASP A 173 -35.64 -22.88 25.14
N GLU A 174 -34.63 -22.14 25.61
CA GLU A 174 -33.79 -21.28 24.77
C GLU A 174 -32.35 -21.81 24.60
N HIS A 175 -31.79 -21.63 23.40
CA HIS A 175 -30.50 -22.20 22.99
C HIS A 175 -29.45 -21.11 22.83
N ILE A 176 -28.24 -21.37 23.35
CA ILE A 176 -27.06 -20.51 23.14
C ILE A 176 -26.75 -20.41 21.64
N PRO A 177 -26.48 -19.21 21.08
CA PRO A 177 -26.13 -19.08 19.68
C PRO A 177 -24.85 -19.87 19.34
N GLU A 178 -24.84 -20.53 18.19
CA GLU A 178 -23.79 -21.48 17.78
C GLU A 178 -22.37 -20.88 17.82
N ARG A 179 -22.23 -19.58 17.58
CA ARG A 179 -20.94 -18.87 17.64
C ARG A 179 -20.31 -18.87 19.04
N TYR A 180 -21.08 -19.02 20.10
CA TYR A 180 -20.55 -19.04 21.48
C TYR A 180 -20.32 -20.47 22.01
N ILE A 181 -20.77 -21.50 21.29
CA ILE A 181 -20.59 -22.90 21.67
C ILE A 181 -19.17 -23.35 21.30
N ILE A 182 -18.34 -23.56 22.32
CA ILE A 182 -16.91 -23.90 22.18
C ILE A 182 -16.64 -25.37 22.53
N ARG A 183 -17.53 -26.05 23.26
CA ARG A 183 -17.37 -27.45 23.70
C ARG A 183 -18.41 -28.36 23.06
N THR A 184 -17.96 -29.36 22.30
CA THR A 184 -18.76 -30.49 21.80
C THR A 184 -18.26 -31.76 22.49
N ASP A 185 -19.08 -32.29 23.41
CA ASP A 185 -19.16 -33.62 24.05
C ASP A 185 -17.95 -34.54 24.32
N ASP A 186 -16.68 -34.24 23.99
CA ASP A 186 -15.60 -35.27 24.02
C ASP A 186 -14.25 -34.92 24.70
N SER A 187 -14.16 -33.95 25.62
CA SER A 187 -12.94 -33.82 26.46
C SER A 187 -13.20 -33.26 27.85
N SER A 188 -13.15 -34.13 28.87
CA SER A 188 -13.08 -33.73 30.27
C SER A 188 -11.65 -33.28 30.62
N ASP A 189 -11.33 -32.01 30.35
CA ASP A 189 -10.11 -31.38 30.88
C ASP A 189 -10.10 -31.51 32.42
N GLU A 190 -9.09 -32.19 32.99
CA GLU A 190 -8.94 -32.30 34.44
C GLU A 190 -8.62 -30.92 35.04
N VAL A 191 -9.55 -30.38 35.82
CA VAL A 191 -9.39 -29.11 36.56
C VAL A 191 -9.04 -29.42 38.01
N ILE A 192 -7.89 -28.96 38.45
CA ILE A 192 -7.45 -29.05 39.84
C ILE A 192 -7.96 -27.81 40.59
N CYS A 193 -8.92 -28.02 41.49
CA CYS A 193 -9.42 -27.00 42.40
C CYS A 193 -8.41 -26.78 43.54
N ASN A 194 -8.05 -25.52 43.79
CA ASN A 194 -7.03 -25.17 44.76
C ASN A 194 -7.60 -25.20 46.19
N TYR A 195 -7.27 -26.23 46.96
CA TYR A 195 -7.46 -26.24 48.41
C TYR A 195 -6.08 -26.38 49.07
N GLN A 196 -5.49 -25.24 49.44
CA GLN A 196 -4.34 -25.08 50.35
C GLN A 196 -3.23 -26.16 50.26
N GLY A 197 -2.15 -25.90 49.52
CA GLY A 197 -0.95 -26.73 49.47
C GLY A 197 0.04 -26.29 48.36
N ASP A 198 1.08 -27.10 48.10
CA ASP A 198 2.14 -26.87 47.08
C ASP A 198 1.63 -26.74 45.62
N MET A 199 0.33 -26.90 45.40
CA MET A 199 -0.35 -26.80 44.10
C MET A 199 -1.08 -25.46 43.89
N ALA A 200 -0.95 -24.50 44.82
CA ALA A 200 -1.52 -23.16 44.70
C ALA A 200 -0.54 -22.15 44.07
N ILE A 201 -1.11 -21.17 43.36
CA ILE A 201 -0.33 -20.05 42.82
C ILE A 201 0.37 -19.30 43.98
N PRO A 202 1.65 -18.96 43.86
CA PRO A 202 2.38 -18.32 44.94
C PRO A 202 1.79 -16.96 45.33
N ILE A 203 1.74 -16.70 46.63
CA ILE A 203 1.42 -15.37 47.17
C ILE A 203 2.74 -14.64 47.47
N ILE A 204 2.93 -13.47 46.90
CA ILE A 204 4.07 -12.58 47.13
C ILE A 204 3.62 -11.41 47.99
N ASP A 205 4.38 -11.12 49.04
CA ASP A 205 4.13 -10.00 49.96
C ASP A 205 5.07 -8.83 49.62
N LEU A 206 4.52 -7.73 49.09
CA LEU A 206 5.34 -6.60 48.66
C LEU A 206 6.05 -5.91 49.84
N ASN A 207 5.43 -5.87 51.03
CA ASN A 207 6.08 -5.31 52.21
C ASN A 207 7.33 -6.10 52.61
N LYS A 208 7.32 -7.42 52.41
CA LYS A 208 8.49 -8.27 52.62
C LYS A 208 9.56 -8.05 51.55
N LEU A 209 9.17 -7.88 50.29
CA LEU A 209 10.12 -7.51 49.22
C LEU A 209 10.84 -6.19 49.52
N LEU A 210 10.11 -5.19 50.04
CA LEU A 210 10.65 -3.87 50.39
C LEU A 210 11.43 -3.86 51.72
N SER A 211 11.20 -4.83 52.62
CA SER A 211 11.86 -4.92 53.92
C SER A 211 13.29 -5.49 53.80
N PRO A 212 14.34 -4.77 54.23
CA PRO A 212 15.72 -5.28 54.19
C PRO A 212 15.94 -6.62 54.91
N GLN A 213 15.12 -6.93 55.91
CA GLN A 213 15.24 -8.14 56.73
C GLN A 213 14.64 -9.39 56.07
N SER A 214 13.71 -9.22 55.12
CA SER A 214 12.97 -10.33 54.48
C SER A 214 13.01 -10.30 52.95
N SER A 215 13.59 -9.25 52.35
CA SER A 215 13.66 -9.03 50.90
C SER A 215 14.32 -10.20 50.17
N ASP A 216 15.40 -10.77 50.71
CA ASP A 216 16.12 -11.84 50.02
C ASP A 216 15.31 -13.14 49.96
N GLU A 217 14.62 -13.51 51.05
CA GLU A 217 13.74 -14.68 51.10
C GLU A 217 12.54 -14.50 50.18
N GLU A 218 11.88 -13.34 50.24
CA GLU A 218 10.72 -13.06 49.40
C GLU A 218 11.12 -12.89 47.91
N CYS A 219 12.33 -12.39 47.61
CA CYS A 219 12.89 -12.37 46.26
C CYS A 219 13.11 -13.77 45.68
N VAL A 220 13.52 -14.75 46.51
CA VAL A 220 13.64 -16.15 46.08
C VAL A 220 12.26 -16.73 45.76
N LYS A 221 11.25 -16.39 46.57
CA LYS A 221 9.86 -16.77 46.32
C LYS A 221 9.33 -16.16 45.01
N LEU A 222 9.60 -14.88 44.78
CA LEU A 222 9.26 -14.18 43.54
C LEU A 222 9.95 -14.82 42.33
N ARG A 223 11.26 -15.10 42.42
CA ARG A 223 12.01 -15.83 41.38
C ARG A 223 11.32 -17.14 41.03
N SER A 224 10.97 -17.93 42.04
CA SER A 224 10.30 -19.22 41.88
C SER A 224 8.93 -19.05 41.23
N ALA A 225 8.14 -18.08 41.66
CA ALA A 225 6.85 -17.79 41.05
C ALA A 225 6.98 -17.44 39.56
N CYS A 226 7.93 -16.58 39.21
CA CYS A 226 8.17 -16.17 37.83
C CYS A 226 8.70 -17.31 36.93
N GLN A 227 9.51 -18.21 37.48
CA GLN A 227 10.12 -19.34 36.75
C GLN A 227 9.16 -20.51 36.54
N TYR A 228 8.45 -20.90 37.60
CA TYR A 228 7.69 -22.14 37.64
C TYR A 228 6.21 -21.93 37.36
N TRP A 229 5.64 -20.84 37.84
CA TRP A 229 4.21 -20.56 37.75
C TRP A 229 3.85 -19.55 36.67
N GLY A 230 4.69 -18.54 36.43
CA GLY A 230 4.34 -17.43 35.53
C GLY A 230 3.22 -16.52 36.02
N PHE A 231 2.61 -16.88 37.16
CA PHE A 231 1.53 -16.21 37.86
C PHE A 231 1.88 -16.14 39.34
N PHE A 232 1.48 -15.05 39.99
CA PHE A 232 1.49 -14.93 41.44
C PHE A 232 0.42 -13.96 41.91
N GLN A 233 0.01 -14.10 43.15
CA GLN A 233 -0.91 -13.19 43.81
C GLN A 233 -0.10 -12.23 44.66
N LEU A 234 -0.41 -10.95 44.59
CA LEU A 234 0.29 -9.92 45.34
C LEU A 234 -0.61 -9.41 46.47
N ILE A 235 -0.09 -9.47 47.69
CA ILE A 235 -0.71 -8.90 48.88
C ILE A 235 0.17 -7.78 49.43
N ASN A 236 -0.42 -6.92 50.27
CA ASN A 236 0.27 -5.76 50.86
C ASN A 236 0.93 -4.88 49.78
N HIS A 237 0.30 -4.79 48.62
CA HIS A 237 0.87 -4.24 47.38
C HIS A 237 1.01 -2.71 47.36
N GLY A 238 0.70 -2.02 48.45
CA GLY A 238 0.84 -0.56 48.58
C GLY A 238 -0.26 0.27 47.89
N VAL A 239 -0.99 -0.27 46.91
CA VAL A 239 -2.17 0.41 46.33
C VAL A 239 -3.23 0.66 47.43
N PRO A 240 -3.69 1.92 47.64
CA PRO A 240 -4.65 2.22 48.69
C PRO A 240 -6.00 1.51 48.52
N ASP A 241 -6.55 0.97 49.63
CA ASP A 241 -7.85 0.29 49.62
C ASP A 241 -8.98 1.17 49.08
N GLU A 242 -8.94 2.47 49.37
CA GLU A 242 -9.92 3.44 48.86
C GLU A 242 -9.86 3.56 47.32
N VAL A 243 -8.66 3.54 46.73
CA VAL A 243 -8.47 3.59 45.27
C VAL A 243 -9.05 2.32 44.63
N ILE A 244 -8.77 1.14 45.21
CA ILE A 244 -9.33 -0.13 44.76
C ILE A 244 -10.86 -0.14 44.90
N ALA A 245 -11.40 0.29 46.04
CA ALA A 245 -12.82 0.29 46.31
C ALA A 245 -13.58 1.24 45.37
N ASN A 246 -13.06 2.45 45.15
CA ASN A 246 -13.64 3.43 44.22
C ASN A 246 -13.64 2.90 42.78
N PHE A 247 -12.51 2.33 42.33
CA PHE A 247 -12.42 1.75 41.00
C PHE A 247 -13.37 0.55 40.82
N LYS A 248 -13.43 -0.37 41.79
CA LYS A 248 -14.36 -1.50 41.78
C LYS A 248 -15.81 -1.05 41.66
N ARG A 249 -16.22 -0.08 42.49
CA ARG A 249 -17.59 0.47 42.47
C ARG A 249 -17.90 1.07 41.10
N ASP A 250 -17.03 1.92 40.58
CA ASP A 250 -17.28 2.62 39.32
C ASP A 250 -17.36 1.65 38.12
N VAL A 251 -16.56 0.59 38.11
CA VAL A 251 -16.64 -0.49 37.10
C VAL A 251 -17.96 -1.24 37.19
N VAL A 252 -18.41 -1.59 38.40
CA VAL A 252 -19.71 -2.25 38.62
C VAL A 252 -20.86 -1.34 38.17
N ASP A 253 -20.81 -0.06 38.53
CA ASP A 253 -21.82 0.93 38.16
C ASP A 253 -21.85 1.13 36.64
N PHE A 254 -20.71 1.14 35.97
CA PHE A 254 -20.65 1.16 34.50
C PHE A 254 -21.37 -0.04 33.87
N PHE A 255 -21.03 -1.27 34.24
CA PHE A 255 -21.67 -2.45 33.63
C PHE A 255 -23.14 -2.64 34.01
N SER A 256 -23.57 -2.01 35.10
CA SER A 256 -24.98 -2.00 35.55
C SER A 256 -25.86 -1.03 34.76
N GLN A 257 -25.27 -0.12 33.97
CA GLN A 257 -26.03 0.81 33.14
C GLN A 257 -26.79 0.10 32.00
N PRO A 258 -27.88 0.71 31.50
CA PRO A 258 -28.56 0.32 30.26
C PRO A 258 -27.59 0.17 29.07
N LEU A 259 -27.95 -0.69 28.10
CA LEU A 259 -27.09 -1.00 26.95
C LEU A 259 -26.80 0.25 26.10
N ASP A 260 -27.81 1.08 25.84
CA ASP A 260 -27.69 2.34 25.09
C ASP A 260 -26.69 3.31 25.73
N ALA A 261 -26.68 3.40 27.07
CA ALA A 261 -25.70 4.22 27.80
C ALA A 261 -24.27 3.67 27.67
N LYS A 262 -24.09 2.34 27.66
CA LYS A 262 -22.76 1.73 27.46
C LYS A 262 -22.30 1.80 26.00
N GLU A 263 -23.24 1.72 25.04
CA GLU A 263 -22.96 1.82 23.61
C GLU A 263 -22.56 3.23 23.15
N GLU A 264 -22.74 4.27 23.96
CA GLU A 264 -22.14 5.59 23.73
C GLU A 264 -20.61 5.49 23.55
N TYR A 265 -20.00 4.53 24.26
CA TYR A 265 -18.56 4.29 24.25
C TYR A 265 -18.16 3.13 23.36
N LYS A 266 -19.02 2.68 22.43
CA LYS A 266 -18.78 1.47 21.62
C LYS A 266 -17.48 1.52 20.83
N GLN A 267 -16.86 0.36 20.65
CA GLN A 267 -15.70 0.20 19.78
C GLN A 267 -16.04 0.61 18.34
N LEU A 268 -15.11 1.31 17.68
CA LEU A 268 -15.24 1.72 16.28
C LEU A 268 -14.56 0.72 15.33
N PRO A 269 -14.95 0.62 14.04
CA PRO A 269 -14.40 -0.32 13.06
C PRO A 269 -12.89 -0.22 12.77
N ASN A 270 -12.15 0.69 13.41
CA ASN A 270 -10.68 0.83 13.32
C ASN A 270 -10.05 1.16 14.68
N SER A 271 -10.71 0.82 15.80
CA SER A 271 -10.24 1.07 17.15
C SER A 271 -10.41 -0.17 18.01
N ILE A 272 -9.37 -0.50 18.78
CA ILE A 272 -9.44 -1.52 19.84
C ILE A 272 -10.01 -0.93 21.15
N GLU A 273 -10.03 0.40 21.28
CA GLU A 273 -10.61 1.12 22.43
C GLU A 273 -12.13 1.26 22.29
N GLY A 274 -12.82 1.15 23.42
CA GLY A 274 -14.28 1.24 23.54
C GLY A 274 -14.94 -0.01 24.16
N TYR A 275 -16.26 0.06 24.28
CA TYR A 275 -17.16 -0.99 24.76
C TYR A 275 -17.56 -1.95 23.64
N GLY A 276 -17.43 -3.26 23.85
CA GLY A 276 -17.78 -4.26 22.85
C GLY A 276 -17.06 -5.59 23.05
N HIS A 277 -16.83 -6.32 21.95
CA HIS A 277 -16.10 -7.58 21.94
C HIS A 277 -14.66 -7.42 21.46
N ALA A 278 -13.76 -8.15 22.10
CA ALA A 278 -12.37 -8.19 21.68
C ALA A 278 -12.25 -8.95 20.36
N PHE A 279 -11.63 -8.32 19.37
CA PHE A 279 -10.95 -9.03 18.27
C PHE A 279 -11.88 -9.97 17.48
N VAL A 280 -13.01 -9.46 16.99
CA VAL A 280 -13.89 -10.19 16.06
C VAL A 280 -13.52 -9.83 14.62
N PHE A 281 -13.16 -10.83 13.83
CA PHE A 281 -12.60 -10.60 12.51
C PHE A 281 -13.34 -11.32 11.38
N SER A 282 -14.24 -12.24 11.71
CA SER A 282 -15.08 -12.94 10.75
C SER A 282 -16.45 -13.32 11.35
N ASP A 283 -17.40 -13.63 10.46
CA ASP A 283 -18.76 -14.03 10.84
C ASP A 283 -18.83 -15.49 11.36
N ASP A 284 -17.82 -16.32 11.05
CA ASP A 284 -17.69 -17.72 11.48
C ASP A 284 -16.83 -17.91 12.74
N GLN A 285 -16.17 -16.86 13.23
CA GLN A 285 -15.36 -16.91 14.45
C GLN A 285 -16.20 -17.29 15.67
N LYS A 286 -15.69 -18.25 16.45
CA LYS A 286 -16.19 -18.59 17.79
C LYS A 286 -15.91 -17.43 18.75
N LEU A 287 -16.94 -17.01 19.48
CA LEU A 287 -16.93 -15.83 20.32
C LEU A 287 -16.89 -16.20 21.80
N ASP A 288 -16.17 -15.38 22.55
CA ASP A 288 -16.13 -15.43 24.01
C ASP A 288 -17.45 -14.91 24.60
N TRP A 289 -17.93 -15.54 25.67
CA TRP A 289 -19.12 -15.16 26.43
C TRP A 289 -18.79 -14.03 27.42
N ALA A 290 -18.34 -12.90 26.89
CA ALA A 290 -17.97 -11.73 27.68
C ALA A 290 -18.12 -10.43 26.88
N ASP A 291 -18.51 -9.37 27.59
CA ASP A 291 -18.40 -8.00 27.10
C ASP A 291 -17.21 -7.31 27.77
N GLN A 292 -16.63 -6.30 27.12
CA GLN A 292 -15.50 -5.58 27.68
C GLN A 292 -15.51 -4.09 27.34
N LEU A 293 -14.86 -3.30 28.19
CA LEU A 293 -14.42 -1.94 27.91
C LEU A 293 -12.89 -1.93 27.94
N TYR A 294 -12.27 -1.57 26.82
CA TYR A 294 -10.83 -1.36 26.73
C TYR A 294 -10.52 0.12 26.52
N VAL A 295 -9.61 0.68 27.33
CA VAL A 295 -9.13 2.05 27.15
C VAL A 295 -7.62 2.14 27.38
N GLN A 296 -6.96 2.99 26.62
CA GLN A 296 -5.57 3.35 26.86
C GLN A 296 -5.48 4.32 28.04
N VAL A 297 -4.66 4.00 29.04
CA VAL A 297 -4.44 4.82 30.24
C VAL A 297 -3.09 5.54 30.27
N HIS A 298 -2.15 5.19 29.40
CA HIS A 298 -0.88 5.92 29.29
C HIS A 298 -0.27 5.76 27.87
N PRO A 299 0.44 6.76 27.32
CA PRO A 299 0.68 8.11 27.86
C PRO A 299 -0.59 8.94 27.98
N ARG A 300 -0.64 9.86 28.97
CA ARG A 300 -1.85 10.64 29.28
C ARG A 300 -2.30 11.49 28.10
N ASP A 301 -1.35 12.04 27.36
CA ASP A 301 -1.62 12.95 26.25
C ASP A 301 -2.11 12.23 24.98
N SER A 302 -1.98 10.91 24.92
CA SER A 302 -2.44 10.08 23.80
C SER A 302 -3.74 9.33 24.09
N ARG A 303 -4.42 9.65 25.20
CA ARG A 303 -5.70 9.04 25.58
C ARG A 303 -6.83 9.59 24.72
N ASP A 304 -7.63 8.69 24.16
CA ASP A 304 -8.85 9.07 23.47
C ASP A 304 -10.03 9.06 24.46
N LEU A 305 -10.32 10.23 25.02
CA LEU A 305 -11.37 10.40 26.04
C LEU A 305 -12.79 10.12 25.51
N ARG A 306 -12.98 9.91 24.20
CA ARG A 306 -14.27 9.49 23.64
C ARG A 306 -14.69 8.11 24.15
N PHE A 307 -13.73 7.24 24.43
CA PHE A 307 -13.98 5.89 24.95
C PHE A 307 -14.01 5.81 26.48
N TRP A 308 -13.74 6.94 27.15
CA TRP A 308 -13.70 7.00 28.62
C TRP A 308 -15.07 7.37 29.18
N PRO A 309 -15.74 6.48 29.93
CA PRO A 309 -17.06 6.75 30.48
C PRO A 309 -17.11 8.02 31.31
N THR A 310 -18.15 8.83 31.11
CA THR A 310 -18.47 10.00 31.96
C THR A 310 -19.50 9.66 33.03
N SER A 311 -20.11 8.48 32.94
CA SER A 311 -21.05 7.93 33.90
C SER A 311 -20.54 6.56 34.39
N PRO A 312 -20.32 6.36 35.70
CA PRO A 312 -20.49 7.33 36.78
C PRO A 312 -19.51 8.51 36.68
N ALA A 313 -19.86 9.67 37.25
CA ALA A 313 -19.07 10.90 37.16
C ALA A 313 -17.62 10.73 37.69
N SER A 314 -17.42 9.81 38.63
CA SER A 314 -16.11 9.48 39.20
C SER A 314 -15.26 8.53 38.34
N PHE A 315 -15.83 7.91 37.29
CA PHE A 315 -15.18 6.81 36.56
C PHE A 315 -13.80 7.18 36.00
N ARG A 316 -13.69 8.35 35.37
CA ARG A 316 -12.41 8.83 34.81
C ARG A 316 -11.36 9.10 35.89
N GLN A 317 -11.79 9.56 37.05
CA GLN A 317 -10.89 9.84 38.16
C GLN A 317 -10.43 8.54 38.83
N SER A 318 -11.33 7.57 39.00
CA SER A 318 -11.01 6.29 39.64
C SER A 318 -10.09 5.42 38.79
N ILE A 319 -10.32 5.34 37.47
CA ILE A 319 -9.42 4.63 36.55
C ILE A 319 -8.03 5.31 36.46
N ASP A 320 -7.97 6.63 36.55
CA ASP A 320 -6.71 7.38 36.59
C ASP A 320 -5.93 7.15 37.89
N ALA A 321 -6.60 7.22 39.03
CA ALA A 321 -5.99 6.93 40.32
C ALA A 321 -5.47 5.49 40.35
N TYR A 322 -6.31 4.53 39.96
CA TYR A 322 -5.94 3.11 39.97
C TYR A 322 -4.77 2.82 39.02
N SER A 323 -4.81 3.31 37.78
CA SER A 323 -3.73 3.09 36.80
C SER A 323 -2.40 3.75 37.20
N SER A 324 -2.45 4.87 37.93
CA SER A 324 -1.25 5.53 38.46
C SER A 324 -0.61 4.73 39.58
N GLU A 325 -1.38 4.30 40.58
CA GLU A 325 -0.88 3.54 41.73
C GLU A 325 -0.32 2.17 41.30
N THR A 326 -1.03 1.49 40.39
CA THR A 326 -0.60 0.20 39.87
C THR A 326 0.60 0.28 38.94
N ASN A 327 0.87 1.42 38.30
CA ASN A 327 2.10 1.64 37.54
C ASN A 327 3.32 1.68 38.47
N SER A 328 3.25 2.45 39.57
CA SER A 328 4.32 2.47 40.58
C SER A 328 4.61 1.07 41.12
N LEU A 329 3.55 0.30 41.35
CA LEU A 329 3.65 -1.11 41.73
C LEU A 329 4.35 -1.96 40.64
N ALA A 330 3.99 -1.81 39.37
CA ALA A 330 4.58 -2.58 38.27
C ALA A 330 6.08 -2.30 38.11
N LEU A 331 6.50 -1.03 38.19
CA LEU A 331 7.92 -0.65 38.13
C LEU A 331 8.71 -1.27 39.29
N CYS A 332 8.16 -1.22 40.50
CA CYS A 332 8.73 -1.89 41.67
C CYS A 332 8.87 -3.42 41.44
N LEU A 333 7.85 -4.07 40.87
CA LEU A 333 7.93 -5.48 40.50
C LEU A 333 9.02 -5.75 39.46
N PHE A 334 9.18 -4.92 38.43
CA PHE A 334 10.23 -5.07 37.43
C PHE A 334 11.64 -5.01 38.05
N GLU A 335 11.87 -4.09 38.99
CA GLU A 335 13.14 -4.01 39.74
C GLU A 335 13.42 -5.30 40.51
N PHE A 336 12.44 -5.77 41.29
CA PHE A 336 12.59 -6.98 42.07
C PHE A 336 12.69 -8.23 41.21
N MET A 337 12.00 -8.29 40.06
CA MET A 337 12.14 -9.37 39.10
C MET A 337 13.55 -9.40 38.52
N ALA A 338 14.10 -8.26 38.09
CA ALA A 338 15.47 -8.19 37.57
C ALA A 338 16.51 -8.59 38.64
N LYS A 339 16.40 -8.03 39.85
CA LYS A 339 17.23 -8.41 41.01
C LYS A 339 17.10 -9.89 41.31
N ALA A 340 15.87 -10.41 41.28
CA ALA A 340 15.59 -11.80 41.54
C ALA A 340 16.27 -12.73 40.55
N VAL A 341 16.69 -12.33 39.35
CA VAL A 341 17.47 -13.20 38.45
C VAL A 341 18.92 -12.75 38.26
N GLY A 342 19.42 -11.88 39.15
CA GLY A 342 20.80 -11.43 39.16
C GLY A 342 21.14 -10.39 38.09
N ALA A 343 20.13 -9.75 37.49
CA ALA A 343 20.30 -8.62 36.59
C ALA A 343 20.24 -7.29 37.35
N LYS A 344 20.64 -6.21 36.68
CA LYS A 344 20.54 -4.86 37.25
C LYS A 344 19.06 -4.48 37.44
N PRO A 345 18.65 -3.93 38.59
CA PRO A 345 17.25 -3.53 38.84
C PRO A 345 16.67 -2.63 37.75
N GLU A 346 17.48 -1.72 37.22
CA GLU A 346 17.06 -0.70 36.25
C GLU A 346 16.82 -1.28 34.84
N LEU A 347 17.28 -2.51 34.58
CA LEU A 347 17.25 -3.12 33.24
C LEU A 347 15.82 -3.28 32.72
N LEU A 348 14.92 -3.83 33.55
CA LEU A 348 13.53 -4.03 33.15
C LEU A 348 12.72 -2.74 33.29
N VAL A 349 13.02 -1.91 34.28
CA VAL A 349 12.38 -0.60 34.47
C VAL A 349 12.50 0.24 33.20
N GLY A 350 13.72 0.42 32.68
CA GLY A 350 13.93 1.26 31.49
C GLY A 350 13.27 0.75 30.20
N ILE A 351 12.75 -0.49 30.18
CA ILE A 351 12.00 -1.05 29.04
C ILE A 351 10.51 -0.70 29.11
N PHE A 352 9.95 -0.60 30.32
CA PHE A 352 8.51 -0.47 30.55
C PHE A 352 8.10 0.88 31.17
N GLU A 353 9.08 1.65 31.67
CA GLU A 353 8.88 3.01 32.17
C GLU A 353 8.41 3.93 31.04
N ASP A 354 7.38 4.72 31.34
CA ASP A 354 6.73 5.66 30.41
C ASP A 354 6.25 5.05 29.08
N GLN A 355 6.05 3.73 29.05
CA GLN A 355 5.53 3.03 27.87
C GLN A 355 4.01 2.84 27.92
N LEU A 356 3.43 2.56 26.75
CA LEU A 356 2.00 2.35 26.54
C LEU A 356 1.38 1.44 27.61
N ARG A 357 0.25 1.87 28.18
CA ARG A 357 -0.57 1.05 29.10
C ARG A 357 -2.03 1.12 28.72
N GLY A 358 -2.68 -0.03 28.72
CA GLY A 358 -4.11 -0.16 28.49
C GLY A 358 -4.76 -1.01 29.56
N ILE A 359 -6.02 -0.72 29.87
CA ILE A 359 -6.79 -1.46 30.86
C ILE A 359 -8.03 -2.05 30.19
N ARG A 360 -8.28 -3.33 30.48
CA ARG A 360 -9.43 -4.11 30.02
C ARG A 360 -10.31 -4.44 31.20
N MET A 361 -11.51 -3.89 31.22
CA MET A 361 -12.55 -4.26 32.17
C MET A 361 -13.48 -5.23 31.45
N ALA A 362 -13.62 -6.45 31.98
CA ALA A 362 -14.39 -7.53 31.36
C ALA A 362 -15.56 -7.95 32.26
N TYR A 363 -16.73 -8.10 31.66
CA TYR A 363 -17.97 -8.55 32.27
C TYR A 363 -18.37 -9.90 31.67
N TYR A 364 -18.54 -10.90 32.54
CA TYR A 364 -18.89 -12.27 32.18
C TYR A 364 -20.30 -12.56 32.68
N PRO A 365 -21.33 -12.52 31.83
CA PRO A 365 -22.70 -12.80 32.24
C PRO A 365 -22.89 -14.26 32.67
N PRO A 366 -23.82 -14.57 33.59
CA PRO A 366 -24.12 -15.94 33.95
C PRO A 366 -24.71 -16.75 32.78
N CYS A 367 -24.41 -18.04 32.74
CA CYS A 367 -24.92 -18.94 31.70
C CYS A 367 -25.28 -20.31 32.28
N ARG A 368 -26.54 -20.74 32.21
CA ARG A 368 -26.98 -22.05 32.71
C ARG A 368 -26.29 -23.24 32.04
N GLN A 369 -25.81 -23.05 30.80
CA GLN A 369 -24.99 -24.02 30.08
C GLN A 369 -23.52 -23.54 30.06
N ALA A 370 -23.00 -23.11 31.21
CA ALA A 370 -21.62 -22.62 31.39
C ALA A 370 -20.56 -23.63 30.93
N ASP A 371 -20.91 -24.91 30.87
CA ASP A 371 -20.09 -25.99 30.32
C ASP A 371 -19.88 -25.90 28.81
N LYS A 372 -20.75 -25.19 28.06
CA LYS A 372 -20.71 -25.05 26.59
C LYS A 372 -19.99 -23.80 26.09
N VAL A 373 -19.88 -22.78 26.94
CA VAL A 373 -19.32 -21.46 26.60
C VAL A 373 -18.00 -21.21 27.33
N MET A 374 -17.22 -20.22 26.87
CA MET A 374 -15.99 -19.78 27.53
C MET A 374 -16.06 -18.27 27.74
N GLY A 375 -15.65 -17.78 28.91
CA GLY A 375 -15.64 -16.34 29.20
C GLY A 375 -14.50 -15.61 28.51
N ILE A 376 -13.28 -16.14 28.61
CA ILE A 376 -12.18 -15.80 27.70
C ILE A 376 -11.50 -17.09 27.30
N SER A 377 -11.34 -17.29 25.99
CA SER A 377 -10.64 -18.42 25.40
C SER A 377 -9.20 -18.57 25.90
N PRO A 378 -8.64 -19.80 25.94
CA PRO A 378 -7.24 -20.03 26.33
C PRO A 378 -6.24 -19.14 25.59
N HIS A 379 -5.44 -18.37 26.33
CA HIS A 379 -4.45 -17.44 25.79
C HIS A 379 -3.27 -17.19 26.72
N THR A 380 -2.22 -16.61 26.16
CA THR A 380 -1.08 -15.97 26.82
C THR A 380 -1.15 -14.47 26.52
N ASP A 381 -0.56 -13.66 27.40
CA ASP A 381 -0.50 -12.21 27.23
C ASP A 381 0.74 -11.80 26.45
N VAL A 382 0.60 -10.93 25.46
CA VAL A 382 1.73 -10.44 24.64
C VAL A 382 2.65 -9.47 25.35
N VAL A 383 2.19 -8.89 26.47
CA VAL A 383 2.83 -7.75 27.10
C VAL A 383 4.00 -8.16 27.99
N GLY A 384 4.62 -7.21 28.70
CA GLY A 384 5.63 -7.53 29.70
C GLY A 384 5.01 -8.14 30.96
N LEU A 385 4.10 -7.39 31.56
CA LEU A 385 3.44 -7.74 32.82
C LEU A 385 1.96 -7.32 32.76
N THR A 386 1.09 -8.21 33.22
CA THR A 386 -0.33 -7.93 33.41
C THR A 386 -0.64 -7.94 34.90
N LEU A 387 -1.37 -6.92 35.37
CA LEU A 387 -1.90 -6.83 36.72
C LEU A 387 -3.43 -6.94 36.66
N LEU A 388 -3.96 -8.06 37.15
CA LEU A 388 -5.39 -8.36 37.16
C LEU A 388 -5.97 -8.14 38.56
N LEU A 389 -7.01 -7.32 38.64
CA LEU A 389 -7.86 -7.15 39.80
C LEU A 389 -9.21 -7.82 39.56
N GLN A 390 -9.56 -8.75 40.45
CA GLN A 390 -10.90 -9.32 40.48
C GLN A 390 -11.85 -8.33 41.18
N ILE A 391 -12.90 -7.90 40.46
CA ILE A 391 -13.78 -6.81 40.89
C ILE A 391 -14.85 -7.31 41.86
N ASN A 392 -15.43 -8.49 41.62
CA ASN A 392 -16.39 -9.16 42.50
C ASN A 392 -15.88 -10.53 43.02
N ASP A 393 -16.63 -11.18 43.90
CA ASP A 393 -16.23 -12.43 44.58
C ASP A 393 -16.39 -13.71 43.74
N VAL A 394 -16.68 -13.57 42.44
CA VAL A 394 -16.97 -14.70 41.54
C VAL A 394 -15.70 -15.20 40.87
N GLN A 395 -15.32 -16.44 41.20
CA GLN A 395 -14.15 -17.09 40.62
C GLN A 395 -14.37 -17.47 39.15
N GLY A 396 -13.28 -17.61 38.40
CA GLY A 396 -13.35 -18.01 37.00
C GLY A 396 -12.02 -18.04 36.26
N LEU A 397 -10.96 -17.42 36.80
CA LEU A 397 -9.63 -17.51 36.20
C LEU A 397 -9.04 -18.92 36.40
N GLN A 398 -8.57 -19.51 35.32
CA GLN A 398 -7.84 -20.79 35.33
C GLN A 398 -6.52 -20.63 34.58
N ILE A 399 -5.45 -21.19 35.12
CA ILE A 399 -4.12 -21.21 34.47
C ILE A 399 -3.74 -22.64 34.11
N LYS A 400 -2.99 -22.82 33.03
CA LYS A 400 -2.59 -24.14 32.56
C LYS A 400 -1.16 -24.43 32.95
N ARG A 401 -0.96 -25.55 33.64
CA ARG A 401 0.35 -26.02 34.04
C ARG A 401 0.45 -27.53 33.88
N ASP A 402 1.54 -27.98 33.27
CA ASP A 402 1.85 -29.40 33.07
C ASP A 402 0.68 -30.20 32.46
N GLY A 403 -0.03 -29.55 31.51
CA GLY A 403 -1.18 -30.12 30.80
C GLY A 403 -2.51 -30.05 31.55
N LYS A 404 -2.53 -29.59 32.81
CA LYS A 404 -3.73 -29.49 33.65
C LYS A 404 -4.13 -28.04 33.90
N TRP A 405 -5.42 -27.81 34.15
CA TRP A 405 -5.95 -26.50 34.49
C TRP A 405 -6.04 -26.33 36.02
N PHE A 406 -5.57 -25.21 36.54
CA PHE A 406 -5.60 -24.86 37.96
C PHE A 406 -6.47 -23.63 38.16
N SER A 407 -7.45 -23.71 39.06
CA SER A 407 -8.27 -22.56 39.45
C SER A 407 -7.45 -21.56 40.29
N VAL A 408 -7.67 -20.28 40.03
CA VAL A 408 -7.02 -19.18 40.76
C VAL A 408 -7.99 -18.56 41.74
N ASP A 409 -7.82 -18.88 43.02
CA ASP A 409 -8.57 -18.26 44.12
C ASP A 409 -7.70 -17.17 44.76
N ALA A 410 -8.00 -15.91 44.43
CA ALA A 410 -7.29 -14.77 44.99
C ALA A 410 -7.97 -14.27 46.29
N PRO A 411 -7.21 -13.97 47.36
CA PRO A 411 -7.68 -13.25 48.52
C PRO A 411 -8.32 -11.92 48.14
N ASN A 412 -9.20 -11.44 49.00
CA ASN A 412 -9.87 -10.17 48.77
C ASN A 412 -8.82 -9.03 48.64
N ASN A 413 -9.02 -8.17 47.64
CA ASN A 413 -8.12 -7.10 47.21
C ASN A 413 -6.73 -7.51 46.72
N ALA A 414 -6.37 -8.79 46.67
CA ALA A 414 -5.10 -9.20 46.06
C ALA A 414 -5.09 -8.88 44.54
N ILE A 415 -3.92 -8.46 44.05
CA ILE A 415 -3.68 -8.25 42.61
C ILE A 415 -3.00 -9.50 42.07
N ILE A 416 -3.56 -10.12 41.04
CA ILE A 416 -2.94 -11.25 40.36
C ILE A 416 -1.99 -10.69 39.30
N ALA A 417 -0.71 -11.01 39.40
CA ALA A 417 0.29 -10.64 38.41
C ALA A 417 0.60 -11.85 37.52
N ASN A 418 0.70 -11.61 36.21
CA ASN A 418 1.19 -12.63 35.28
C ASN A 418 2.19 -12.07 34.28
N ILE A 419 3.10 -12.96 33.91
CA ILE A 419 4.19 -12.68 32.98
C ILE A 419 3.68 -12.88 31.57
N GLY A 420 3.94 -11.91 30.70
CA GLY A 420 3.61 -12.04 29.29
C GLY A 420 4.81 -12.48 28.43
N ASP A 421 4.50 -12.80 27.19
CA ASP A 421 5.40 -13.38 26.20
C ASP A 421 6.63 -12.49 25.95
N THR A 422 6.48 -11.16 26.00
CA THR A 422 7.60 -10.21 25.85
C THR A 422 8.64 -10.43 26.94
N LEU A 423 8.20 -10.57 28.20
CA LEU A 423 9.10 -10.71 29.32
C LEU A 423 9.73 -12.11 29.40
N GLU A 424 9.02 -13.14 28.92
CA GLU A 424 9.61 -14.46 28.67
C GLU A 424 10.76 -14.38 27.64
N ILE A 425 10.56 -13.68 26.52
CA ILE A 425 11.59 -13.51 25.48
C ILE A 425 12.79 -12.74 26.03
N LEU A 426 12.56 -11.58 26.65
CA LEU A 426 13.62 -10.73 27.21
C LEU A 426 14.48 -11.48 28.23
N SER A 427 13.84 -12.33 29.05
CA SER A 427 14.51 -13.13 30.08
C SER A 427 15.13 -14.43 29.58
N ASN A 428 15.11 -14.69 28.27
CA ASN A 428 15.57 -15.95 27.67
C ASN A 428 14.86 -17.20 28.25
N GLY A 429 13.57 -17.05 28.61
CA GLY A 429 12.76 -18.12 29.21
C GLY A 429 13.09 -18.40 30.67
N LYS A 430 13.75 -17.47 31.37
CA LYS A 430 13.87 -17.49 32.83
C LYS A 430 12.58 -17.06 33.51
N PHE A 431 11.76 -16.26 32.84
CA PHE A 431 10.39 -16.01 33.23
C PHE A 431 9.46 -16.74 32.27
N ARG A 432 8.36 -17.27 32.79
CA ARG A 432 7.45 -18.11 32.02
C ARG A 432 6.12 -17.40 31.80
N SER A 433 5.75 -17.20 30.54
CA SER A 433 4.40 -16.84 30.13
C SER A 433 3.54 -18.11 30.12
N VAL A 434 2.32 -18.01 30.64
CA VAL A 434 1.47 -19.18 30.91
C VAL A 434 0.09 -19.01 30.30
N GLU A 435 -0.35 -20.07 29.61
CA GLU A 435 -1.68 -20.15 29.02
C GLU A 435 -2.73 -20.12 30.14
N HIS A 436 -3.73 -19.25 30.01
CA HIS A 436 -4.79 -19.04 30.98
C HIS A 436 -6.12 -18.77 30.28
N ARG A 437 -7.24 -18.98 30.98
CA ARG A 437 -8.61 -18.79 30.47
C ARG A 437 -9.53 -18.27 31.57
N ALA A 438 -10.68 -17.72 31.17
CA ALA A 438 -11.75 -17.39 32.11
C ALA A 438 -12.98 -18.25 31.82
N VAL A 439 -13.48 -18.97 32.82
CA VAL A 439 -14.71 -19.78 32.73
C VAL A 439 -15.92 -19.00 33.27
N ILE A 440 -17.11 -19.39 32.82
CA ILE A 440 -18.39 -18.77 33.21
C ILE A 440 -18.96 -19.45 34.45
N HIS A 441 -19.52 -18.66 35.36
CA HIS A 441 -20.29 -19.18 36.49
C HIS A 441 -21.77 -19.31 36.09
N PRO A 442 -22.49 -20.38 36.48
CA PRO A 442 -23.82 -20.64 35.95
C PRO A 442 -24.89 -19.64 36.38
N ASN A 443 -24.73 -19.03 37.56
CA ASN A 443 -25.77 -18.23 38.21
C ASN A 443 -25.32 -16.84 38.68
N LYS A 444 -24.05 -16.47 38.45
CA LYS A 444 -23.50 -15.18 38.89
C LYS A 444 -22.61 -14.61 37.81
N GLU A 445 -22.67 -13.30 37.61
CA GLU A 445 -21.75 -12.58 36.75
C GLU A 445 -20.37 -12.48 37.39
N ARG A 446 -19.31 -12.53 36.59
CA ARG A 446 -17.94 -12.23 37.02
C ARG A 446 -17.51 -10.90 36.41
N ILE A 447 -16.72 -10.12 37.16
CA ILE A 447 -16.11 -8.89 36.64
C ILE A 447 -14.62 -8.86 37.00
N SER A 448 -13.77 -8.52 36.05
CA SER A 448 -12.32 -8.36 36.28
C SER A 448 -11.76 -7.16 35.50
N ALA A 449 -10.70 -6.55 36.02
CA ALA A 449 -9.95 -5.50 35.34
C ALA A 449 -8.48 -5.92 35.20
N SER A 450 -7.96 -5.94 33.97
CA SER A 450 -6.58 -6.29 33.65
C SER A 450 -5.83 -5.07 33.11
N LEU A 451 -4.75 -4.66 33.79
CA LEU A 451 -3.87 -3.59 33.34
C LEU A 451 -2.61 -4.18 32.68
N PHE A 452 -2.37 -3.78 31.44
CA PHE A 452 -1.32 -4.31 30.57
C PHE A 452 -0.14 -3.35 30.43
N HIS A 453 1.09 -3.83 30.64
CA HIS A 453 2.33 -3.04 30.52
C HIS A 453 3.10 -3.42 29.26
N TYR A 454 2.98 -2.58 28.23
CA TYR A 454 3.61 -2.79 26.93
C TYR A 454 5.07 -2.27 26.94
N PRO A 455 6.00 -2.90 26.19
CA PRO A 455 7.32 -2.32 25.94
C PRO A 455 7.22 -1.18 24.91
N CYS A 456 8.35 -0.52 24.63
CA CYS A 456 8.45 0.48 23.57
C CYS A 456 8.05 -0.07 22.18
N GLU A 457 7.22 0.68 21.44
CA GLU A 457 6.59 0.25 20.17
C GLU A 457 7.62 -0.13 19.09
N ASN A 458 8.77 0.56 19.09
CA ASN A 458 9.85 0.35 18.12
C ASN A 458 10.97 -0.57 18.62
N MET A 459 10.78 -1.20 19.79
CA MET A 459 11.81 -2.05 20.40
C MET A 459 12.03 -3.34 19.60
N MET A 460 13.30 -3.73 19.44
CA MET A 460 13.65 -5.10 19.08
C MET A 460 13.63 -5.97 20.33
N ILE A 461 12.63 -6.85 20.46
CA ILE A 461 12.57 -7.81 21.57
C ILE A 461 13.53 -8.96 21.28
N SER A 462 14.43 -9.24 22.22
CA SER A 462 15.39 -10.32 22.15
C SER A 462 15.91 -10.66 23.55
N PRO A 463 16.45 -11.86 23.78
CA PRO A 463 17.09 -12.19 25.04
C PRO A 463 18.14 -11.15 25.46
N LEU A 464 17.93 -10.52 26.61
CA LEU A 464 18.85 -9.48 27.09
C LEU A 464 20.19 -10.12 27.47
N PRO A 465 21.33 -9.49 27.14
CA PRO A 465 22.65 -10.08 27.38
C PRO A 465 22.89 -10.49 28.84
N GLU A 466 22.35 -9.74 29.80
CA GLU A 466 22.44 -10.05 31.23
C GLU A 466 21.74 -11.38 31.60
N PHE A 467 20.71 -11.78 30.85
CA PHE A 467 20.01 -13.04 31.06
C PHE A 467 20.63 -14.23 30.31
N VAL A 468 21.58 -13.99 29.41
CA VAL A 468 22.16 -14.99 28.50
C VAL A 468 23.60 -15.39 28.87
N LYS A 469 24.28 -14.68 29.79
CA LYS A 469 25.73 -14.84 30.07
C LYS A 469 26.24 -16.29 30.17
N ASP A 470 25.44 -17.22 30.69
CA ASP A 470 25.80 -18.64 30.86
C ASP A 470 24.83 -19.62 30.17
N ASP A 471 23.89 -19.11 29.38
CA ASP A 471 22.77 -19.87 28.80
C ASP A 471 22.78 -19.80 27.26
N LYS A 472 22.33 -20.86 26.60
CA LYS A 472 22.06 -20.80 25.16
C LYS A 472 20.90 -19.85 24.89
N VAL A 473 21.04 -19.00 23.87
CA VAL A 473 19.95 -18.15 23.36
C VAL A 473 18.81 -19.05 22.87
N LYS A 474 17.64 -18.94 23.50
CA LYS A 474 16.44 -19.74 23.19
C LYS A 474 15.48 -19.02 22.23
N TYR A 475 15.44 -17.69 22.28
CA TYR A 475 14.52 -16.85 21.51
C TYR A 475 15.26 -15.97 20.50
N LYS A 476 14.62 -15.68 19.37
CA LYS A 476 15.19 -14.85 18.30
C LYS A 476 14.82 -13.40 18.48
N SER A 477 15.65 -12.52 17.92
CA SER A 477 15.33 -11.10 17.86
C SER A 477 14.22 -10.85 16.84
N ILE A 478 13.23 -10.05 17.23
CA ILE A 478 12.08 -9.65 16.42
C ILE A 478 11.66 -8.23 16.83
N SER A 479 11.13 -7.42 15.91
CA SER A 479 10.56 -6.13 16.28
C SER A 479 9.26 -6.34 17.08
N TYR A 480 8.99 -5.49 18.08
CA TYR A 480 7.75 -5.59 18.86
C TYR A 480 6.51 -5.44 17.97
N HIS A 481 6.59 -4.58 16.96
CA HIS A 481 5.56 -4.45 15.91
C HIS A 481 5.29 -5.76 15.17
N ASP A 482 6.34 -6.46 14.71
CA ASP A 482 6.17 -7.72 14.00
C ASP A 482 5.73 -8.86 14.92
N PHE A 483 6.16 -8.83 16.19
CA PHE A 483 5.68 -9.73 17.23
C PHE A 483 4.17 -9.56 17.47
N MET A 484 3.69 -8.32 17.59
CA MET A 484 2.26 -8.01 17.73
C MET A 484 1.46 -8.42 16.49
N LYS A 485 1.97 -8.15 15.28
CA LYS A 485 1.35 -8.63 14.04
C LYS A 485 1.26 -10.15 13.99
N GLN A 486 2.30 -10.86 14.42
CA GLN A 486 2.31 -12.33 14.48
C GLN A 486 1.23 -12.85 15.42
N PHE A 487 1.14 -12.28 16.62
CA PHE A 487 0.15 -12.67 17.62
C PHE A 487 -1.29 -12.48 17.11
N PHE A 488 -1.61 -11.32 16.54
CA PHE A 488 -2.97 -11.07 16.02
C PHE A 488 -3.27 -11.90 14.78
N THR A 489 -2.28 -12.21 13.94
CA THR A 489 -2.47 -13.09 12.78
C THR A 489 -2.76 -14.53 13.21
N GLN A 490 -2.12 -15.03 14.26
CA GLN A 490 -2.38 -16.38 14.77
C GLN A 490 -3.78 -16.52 15.42
N GLN A 491 -4.31 -15.44 16.01
CA GLN A 491 -5.69 -15.44 16.52
C GLN A 491 -6.75 -15.48 15.41
N LEU A 492 -6.45 -14.95 14.21
CA LEU A 492 -7.33 -15.04 13.04
C LEU A 492 -7.46 -16.47 12.50
N ASP A 493 -6.43 -17.30 12.66
CA ASP A 493 -6.33 -18.64 12.06
C ASP A 493 -6.90 -19.78 12.93
N GLY A 494 -7.43 -19.49 14.13
CA GLY A 494 -8.13 -20.47 14.99
C GLY A 494 -7.30 -21.65 15.52
N ARG A 495 -5.95 -21.62 15.47
CA ARG A 495 -5.09 -22.73 15.91
C ARG A 495 -4.87 -22.72 17.43
N ASN A 496 -5.10 -23.87 18.08
CA ASN A 496 -4.88 -24.11 19.51
C ASN A 496 -3.46 -23.77 19.97
N ARG A 497 -3.36 -23.08 21.11
CA ARG A 497 -2.11 -22.62 21.75
C ARG A 497 -1.48 -23.75 22.58
N GLY A 498 -0.72 -24.64 21.95
CA GLY A 498 0.06 -25.67 22.64
C GLY A 498 1.55 -25.56 22.38
N ASN A 499 2.32 -25.02 23.34
CA ASN A 499 3.78 -25.18 23.49
C ASN A 499 4.62 -25.19 22.20
N HIS A 500 4.88 -24.03 21.58
CA HIS A 500 5.80 -23.93 20.42
C HIS A 500 7.02 -23.02 20.60
N ASN A 501 7.24 -22.45 21.79
CA ASN A 501 8.38 -21.54 22.01
C ASN A 501 9.74 -22.22 22.29
N LYS A 502 9.86 -23.56 22.18
CA LYS A 502 11.12 -24.27 22.52
C LYS A 502 11.87 -24.96 21.38
N GLN A 503 11.38 -24.96 20.13
CA GLN A 503 12.14 -25.51 19.01
C GLN A 503 11.60 -24.95 17.67
N CYS A 504 12.52 -24.48 16.80
CA CYS A 504 12.26 -23.91 15.48
C CYS A 504 11.48 -22.58 15.48
N ALA A 505 11.69 -21.60 14.61
CA ALA A 505 12.47 -21.53 13.39
C ALA A 505 13.08 -20.13 13.26
N SER A 506 14.27 -20.07 12.67
CA SER A 506 14.90 -18.83 12.21
C SER A 506 14.46 -18.74 10.78
N SER A 507 14.14 -17.53 10.35
CA SER A 507 13.52 -17.25 9.06
C SER A 507 12.05 -17.68 8.96
N ASN A 508 11.26 -16.82 8.30
CA ASN A 508 9.91 -17.03 7.79
C ASN A 508 8.77 -16.37 8.58
N LEU A 509 8.64 -15.03 8.52
CA LEU A 509 7.29 -14.45 8.60
C LEU A 509 6.99 -13.32 7.61
N GLU A 510 8.00 -12.61 7.11
CA GLU A 510 7.86 -11.90 5.82
C GLU A 510 7.74 -12.86 4.62
N LYS A 511 8.11 -14.15 4.81
CA LYS A 511 7.82 -15.20 3.83
C LYS A 511 6.39 -15.76 3.93
N ILE A 512 5.66 -15.57 5.04
CA ILE A 512 4.41 -16.32 5.28
C ILE A 512 3.19 -15.67 4.61
N LYS A 513 3.05 -14.34 4.56
CA LYS A 513 1.94 -13.70 3.80
C LYS A 513 2.05 -13.87 2.28
N ILE A 514 3.21 -14.24 1.77
CA ILE A 514 3.47 -14.48 0.34
C ILE A 514 3.24 -15.95 -0.06
N ILE A 515 3.23 -16.90 0.88
CA ILE A 515 3.29 -18.35 0.59
C ILE A 515 2.01 -19.12 0.98
N MET A 516 1.13 -18.54 1.82
CA MET A 516 -0.14 -19.17 2.16
C MET A 516 -1.04 -19.28 0.93
N SER A 517 -1.27 -20.53 0.50
CA SER A 517 -2.19 -20.87 -0.58
C SER A 517 -3.35 -21.63 0.04
N LEU A 518 -4.58 -21.15 -0.13
CA LEU A 518 -5.79 -21.86 0.24
C LEU A 518 -5.84 -23.21 -0.50
N PRO A 519 -6.29 -24.29 0.15
CA PRO A 519 -6.49 -25.56 -0.52
C PRO A 519 -7.55 -25.40 -1.62
N VAL A 520 -7.28 -25.95 -2.79
CA VAL A 520 -8.20 -25.97 -3.93
C VAL A 520 -8.23 -27.38 -4.51
N PRO A 521 -9.36 -27.80 -5.10
CA PRO A 521 -9.44 -29.11 -5.73
C PRO A 521 -8.37 -29.29 -6.82
N ASN A 522 -7.85 -30.51 -6.92
CA ASN A 522 -6.88 -30.88 -7.92
C ASN A 522 -7.49 -30.79 -9.34
N VAL A 523 -6.80 -30.13 -10.28
CA VAL A 523 -7.38 -29.88 -11.61
C VAL A 523 -7.43 -31.16 -12.43
N GLN A 524 -6.48 -32.07 -12.26
CA GLN A 524 -6.50 -33.37 -12.94
C GLN A 524 -7.73 -34.20 -12.56
N GLU A 525 -8.16 -34.17 -11.29
CA GLU A 525 -9.41 -34.78 -10.84
C GLU A 525 -10.66 -34.04 -11.37
N LEU A 526 -10.65 -32.70 -11.31
CA LEU A 526 -11.72 -31.88 -11.88
C LEU A 526 -11.90 -32.13 -13.38
N ALA A 527 -10.81 -32.26 -14.13
CA ALA A 527 -10.85 -32.54 -15.57
C ALA A 527 -11.43 -33.93 -15.84
N TRP A 528 -11.11 -34.94 -15.02
CA TRP A 528 -11.71 -36.26 -15.14
C TRP A 528 -13.23 -36.22 -14.95
N THR A 529 -13.72 -35.49 -13.95
CA THR A 529 -15.16 -35.34 -13.68
C THR A 529 -15.87 -34.49 -14.74
N CYS A 530 -15.31 -33.35 -15.12
CA CYS A 530 -15.90 -32.44 -16.12
C CYS A 530 -15.98 -33.08 -17.51
N ASN A 531 -14.93 -33.76 -17.96
CA ASN A 531 -14.89 -34.36 -19.30
C ASN A 531 -15.74 -35.64 -19.45
N ARG A 532 -16.00 -36.39 -18.37
CA ARG A 532 -16.81 -37.64 -18.41
C ARG A 532 -18.29 -37.44 -18.15
N LEU A 533 -18.66 -36.45 -17.35
CA LEU A 533 -20.05 -36.21 -16.91
C LEU A 533 -20.72 -35.04 -17.64
N ASP A 534 -20.07 -34.46 -18.66
CA ASP A 534 -20.48 -33.21 -19.34
C ASP A 534 -20.87 -32.09 -18.35
N ARG A 535 -20.16 -32.03 -17.21
CA ARG A 535 -20.36 -31.00 -16.20
C ARG A 535 -19.66 -29.72 -16.63
N GLN A 536 -20.27 -28.57 -16.32
CA GLN A 536 -19.68 -27.26 -16.57
C GLN A 536 -18.43 -27.06 -15.71
N ILE A 537 -17.42 -26.41 -16.29
CA ILE A 537 -16.21 -25.99 -15.58
C ILE A 537 -16.59 -25.08 -14.40
N PRO A 538 -15.98 -25.25 -13.21
CA PRO A 538 -16.29 -24.40 -12.07
C PRO A 538 -15.95 -22.93 -12.36
N GLU A 539 -16.80 -22.01 -11.90
CA GLU A 539 -16.71 -20.57 -12.19
C GLU A 539 -15.34 -19.94 -11.87
N ARG A 540 -14.63 -20.48 -10.86
CA ARG A 540 -13.28 -20.02 -10.51
C ARG A 540 -12.25 -20.24 -11.61
N TYR A 541 -12.45 -21.19 -12.52
CA TYR A 541 -11.53 -21.45 -13.63
C TYR A 541 -11.92 -20.72 -14.92
N VAL A 542 -13.17 -20.22 -15.02
CA VAL A 542 -13.66 -19.52 -16.21
C VAL A 542 -12.93 -18.19 -16.41
N ARG A 543 -12.27 -18.06 -17.56
CA ARG A 543 -11.50 -16.91 -18.06
C ARG A 543 -12.14 -16.38 -19.34
N PRO A 544 -12.93 -15.30 -19.28
CA PRO A 544 -13.49 -14.64 -20.47
C PRO A 544 -12.43 -14.29 -21.52
N GLU A 545 -11.20 -14.00 -21.08
CA GLU A 545 -10.05 -13.63 -21.90
C GLU A 545 -9.30 -14.80 -22.56
N ALA A 546 -9.62 -16.05 -22.22
CA ALA A 546 -8.95 -17.23 -22.78
C ALA A 546 -9.22 -17.40 -24.30
N GLY A 547 -10.37 -16.92 -24.79
CA GLY A 547 -10.78 -17.02 -26.19
C GLY A 547 -10.66 -15.74 -27.03
N THR A 548 -10.28 -14.59 -26.45
CA THR A 548 -10.50 -13.25 -27.06
C THR A 548 -9.25 -12.58 -27.65
N GLY A 549 -8.27 -13.32 -28.16
CA GLY A 549 -7.06 -12.74 -28.74
C GLY A 549 -6.69 -13.34 -30.10
N GLU A 550 -6.32 -12.51 -31.06
CA GLU A 550 -5.71 -12.96 -32.32
C GLU A 550 -4.36 -13.64 -31.99
N VAL A 551 -4.27 -14.95 -32.23
CA VAL A 551 -3.04 -15.73 -32.03
C VAL A 551 -2.37 -15.92 -33.38
N VAL A 552 -1.15 -15.39 -33.53
CA VAL A 552 -0.36 -15.58 -34.74
C VAL A 552 0.37 -16.93 -34.64
N SER A 553 0.25 -17.75 -35.69
CA SER A 553 0.85 -19.09 -35.74
C SER A 553 2.37 -19.02 -35.79
N GLY A 554 3.05 -19.79 -34.93
CA GLY A 554 4.51 -19.91 -34.91
C GLY A 554 5.12 -20.63 -36.13
N CYS A 555 4.30 -21.04 -37.11
CA CYS A 555 4.76 -21.60 -38.38
C CYS A 555 5.05 -20.52 -39.44
N ASP A 556 4.68 -19.26 -39.20
CA ASP A 556 5.12 -18.14 -40.04
C ASP A 556 6.61 -17.87 -39.76
N ILE A 557 7.44 -17.93 -40.79
CA ILE A 557 8.91 -17.80 -40.69
C ILE A 557 9.33 -16.46 -40.08
N ASN A 558 8.46 -15.45 -40.14
CA ASN A 558 8.66 -14.12 -39.54
C ASN A 558 8.17 -14.00 -38.08
N ALA A 559 7.51 -15.05 -37.54
CA ALA A 559 6.87 -15.05 -36.23
C ALA A 559 7.46 -16.08 -35.24
N ALA A 560 8.38 -16.95 -35.68
CA ALA A 560 9.04 -17.93 -34.83
C ALA A 560 10.13 -17.29 -33.95
N ILE A 561 10.24 -17.73 -32.69
CA ILE A 561 11.31 -17.28 -31.80
C ILE A 561 12.68 -17.74 -32.34
N PRO A 562 13.76 -16.97 -32.13
CA PRO A 562 15.09 -17.30 -32.62
C PRO A 562 15.58 -18.67 -32.13
N VAL A 563 16.34 -19.37 -32.96
CA VAL A 563 17.03 -20.61 -32.59
C VAL A 563 18.51 -20.31 -32.40
N ILE A 564 19.07 -20.59 -31.22
CA ILE A 564 20.48 -20.42 -30.88
C ILE A 564 21.13 -21.81 -30.81
N ASP A 565 22.32 -21.93 -31.38
CA ASP A 565 23.10 -23.18 -31.37
C ASP A 565 24.27 -23.05 -30.39
N LEU A 566 24.26 -23.84 -29.30
CA LEU A 566 25.33 -23.77 -28.31
C LEU A 566 26.67 -24.30 -28.84
N ALA A 567 26.66 -25.29 -29.73
CA ALA A 567 27.90 -25.80 -30.33
C ALA A 567 28.58 -24.71 -31.17
N ARG A 568 27.78 -23.87 -31.86
CA ARG A 568 28.30 -22.70 -32.59
C ARG A 568 28.78 -21.58 -31.66
N LEU A 569 28.15 -21.39 -30.50
CA LEU A 569 28.64 -20.46 -29.46
C LEU A 569 30.00 -20.90 -28.92
N LEU A 570 30.22 -22.21 -28.76
CA LEU A 570 31.45 -22.78 -28.25
C LEU A 570 32.57 -22.89 -29.31
N ASP A 571 32.25 -22.93 -30.60
CA ASP A 571 33.23 -22.94 -31.69
C ASP A 571 33.82 -21.53 -31.90
N PRO A 572 35.13 -21.30 -31.68
CA PRO A 572 35.76 -19.99 -31.87
C PRO A 572 35.54 -19.36 -33.26
N ARG A 573 35.26 -20.15 -34.30
CA ARG A 573 35.03 -19.65 -35.67
C ARG A 573 33.66 -19.02 -35.86
N SER A 574 32.64 -19.49 -35.14
CA SER A 574 31.26 -19.00 -35.23
C SER A 574 30.77 -18.29 -33.97
N SER A 575 31.53 -18.38 -32.87
CA SER A 575 31.14 -17.89 -31.55
C SER A 575 30.72 -16.42 -31.57
N GLN A 576 31.46 -15.56 -32.26
CA GLN A 576 31.14 -14.13 -32.34
C GLN A 576 29.80 -13.85 -33.04
N GLU A 577 29.53 -14.55 -34.15
CA GLU A 577 28.27 -14.42 -34.91
C GLU A 577 27.09 -14.95 -34.10
N GLU A 578 27.24 -16.14 -33.51
CA GLU A 578 26.18 -16.78 -32.72
C GLU A 578 25.93 -16.03 -31.40
N CYS A 579 26.96 -15.43 -30.79
CA CYS A 579 26.85 -14.60 -29.60
C CYS A 579 26.11 -13.29 -29.88
N ALA A 580 26.36 -12.64 -31.02
CA ALA A 580 25.59 -11.48 -31.45
C ALA A 580 24.11 -11.82 -31.71
N LYS A 581 23.86 -13.02 -32.27
CA LYS A 581 22.50 -13.55 -32.47
C LYS A 581 21.80 -13.85 -31.15
N LEU A 582 22.52 -14.39 -30.16
CA LEU A 582 22.04 -14.57 -28.78
C LEU A 582 21.66 -13.22 -28.16
N GLY A 583 22.55 -12.23 -28.20
CA GLY A 583 22.27 -10.88 -27.70
C GLY A 583 21.04 -10.25 -28.36
N SER A 584 20.91 -10.39 -29.68
CA SER A 584 19.74 -9.94 -30.44
C SER A 584 18.46 -10.64 -30.00
N ALA A 585 18.50 -11.95 -29.78
CA ALA A 585 17.35 -12.71 -29.27
C ALA A 585 16.94 -12.22 -27.87
N CYS A 586 17.89 -12.05 -26.95
CA CYS A 586 17.61 -11.53 -25.60
C CYS A 586 17.06 -10.10 -25.59
N GLN A 587 17.51 -9.25 -26.52
CA GLN A 587 17.08 -7.85 -26.62
C GLN A 587 15.70 -7.69 -27.28
N HIS A 588 15.43 -8.40 -28.37
CA HIS A 588 14.24 -8.17 -29.21
C HIS A 588 13.11 -9.14 -28.93
N TRP A 589 13.44 -10.36 -28.50
CA TRP A 589 12.48 -11.44 -28.29
C TRP A 589 12.33 -11.83 -26.83
N GLY A 590 13.39 -11.70 -26.02
CA GLY A 590 13.41 -12.18 -24.64
C GLY A 590 13.24 -13.71 -24.50
N PHE A 591 13.07 -14.42 -25.61
CA PHE A 591 12.81 -15.84 -25.76
C PHE A 591 13.61 -16.38 -26.95
N PHE A 592 14.14 -17.59 -26.83
CA PHE A 592 14.78 -18.31 -27.93
C PHE A 592 14.76 -19.83 -27.67
N GLN A 593 14.88 -20.63 -28.73
CA GLN A 593 15.11 -22.06 -28.61
C GLN A 593 16.61 -22.35 -28.63
N LEU A 594 17.08 -23.21 -27.75
CA LEU A 594 18.47 -23.62 -27.69
C LEU A 594 18.60 -25.06 -28.16
N ILE A 595 19.34 -25.25 -29.25
CA ILE A 595 19.66 -26.56 -29.83
C ILE A 595 21.14 -26.86 -29.60
N ASN A 596 21.52 -28.14 -29.79
CA ASN A 596 22.90 -28.60 -29.60
C ASN A 596 23.47 -28.19 -28.24
N HIS A 597 22.61 -28.16 -27.21
CA HIS A 597 22.86 -27.58 -25.89
C HIS A 597 23.80 -28.40 -24.99
N GLY A 598 24.34 -29.53 -25.47
CA GLY A 598 25.31 -30.35 -24.73
C GLY A 598 24.75 -31.20 -23.58
N VAL A 599 23.52 -30.95 -23.11
CA VAL A 599 22.81 -31.87 -22.21
C VAL A 599 22.57 -33.22 -22.91
N PRO A 600 22.98 -34.37 -22.33
CA PRO A 600 22.78 -35.67 -22.97
C PRO A 600 21.30 -36.04 -23.14
N ASP A 601 20.95 -36.62 -24.29
CA ASP A 601 19.57 -37.05 -24.59
C ASP A 601 19.01 -38.02 -23.54
N GLU A 602 19.86 -38.90 -22.99
CA GLU A 602 19.48 -39.80 -21.91
C GLU A 602 18.97 -39.03 -20.67
N VAL A 603 19.60 -37.90 -20.31
CA VAL A 603 19.20 -37.08 -19.16
C VAL A 603 17.86 -36.40 -19.41
N ILE A 604 17.64 -35.92 -20.64
CA ILE A 604 16.37 -35.31 -21.05
C ILE A 604 15.25 -36.36 -21.06
N ASN A 605 15.48 -37.50 -21.70
CA ASN A 605 14.49 -38.57 -21.85
C ASN A 605 14.10 -39.16 -20.49
N ASN A 606 15.07 -39.48 -19.63
CA ASN A 606 14.78 -39.98 -18.28
C ASN A 606 13.93 -38.99 -17.48
N MET A 607 14.23 -37.68 -17.56
CA MET A 607 13.43 -36.67 -16.88
C MET A 607 12.02 -36.54 -17.47
N ARG A 608 11.86 -36.65 -18.80
CA ARG A 608 10.54 -36.64 -19.46
C ARG A 608 9.70 -37.84 -19.01
N GLU A 609 10.27 -39.04 -19.09
CA GLU A 609 9.63 -40.29 -18.68
C GLU A 609 9.23 -40.25 -17.21
N ASP A 610 10.13 -39.83 -16.31
CA ASP A 610 9.86 -39.79 -14.88
C ASP A 610 8.76 -38.78 -14.50
N LEU A 611 8.70 -37.62 -15.17
CA LEU A 611 7.61 -36.66 -14.97
C LEU A 611 6.28 -37.18 -15.50
N ILE A 612 6.28 -37.80 -16.68
CA ILE A 612 5.08 -38.42 -17.25
C ILE A 612 4.55 -39.51 -16.32
N GLU A 613 5.42 -40.38 -15.81
CA GLU A 613 5.04 -41.45 -14.89
C GLU A 613 4.53 -40.89 -13.57
N PHE A 614 5.22 -39.90 -12.99
CA PHE A 614 4.76 -39.23 -11.77
C PHE A 614 3.35 -38.65 -11.92
N PHE A 615 3.06 -37.89 -12.97
CA PHE A 615 1.74 -37.28 -13.16
C PHE A 615 0.64 -38.31 -13.50
N ARG A 616 1.02 -39.50 -13.99
CA ARG A 616 0.10 -40.64 -14.21
C ARG A 616 -0.25 -41.40 -12.94
N LEU A 617 0.50 -41.23 -11.84
CA LEU A 617 0.17 -41.86 -10.57
C LEU A 617 -1.24 -41.44 -10.09
N PRO A 618 -1.93 -42.30 -9.32
CA PRO A 618 -3.17 -41.96 -8.63
C PRO A 618 -3.01 -40.68 -7.80
N LEU A 619 -4.10 -39.93 -7.61
CA LEU A 619 -4.07 -38.67 -6.87
C LEU A 619 -3.51 -38.87 -5.46
N GLU A 620 -3.95 -39.92 -4.77
CA GLU A 620 -3.54 -40.26 -3.41
C GLU A 620 -2.01 -40.44 -3.29
N ALA A 621 -1.39 -41.01 -4.32
CA ALA A 621 0.06 -41.21 -4.37
C ALA A 621 0.82 -39.89 -4.64
N LYS A 622 0.22 -38.95 -5.38
CA LYS A 622 0.80 -37.62 -5.61
C LYS A 622 0.58 -36.68 -4.42
N GLU A 623 -0.54 -36.82 -3.72
CA GLU A 623 -0.85 -36.06 -2.50
C GLU A 623 0.08 -36.37 -1.33
N ALA A 624 0.78 -37.51 -1.36
CA ALA A 624 1.89 -37.77 -0.44
C ALA A 624 3.01 -36.71 -0.55
N TYR A 625 3.07 -35.99 -1.66
CA TYR A 625 4.01 -34.89 -1.91
C TYR A 625 3.31 -33.53 -1.96
N ALA A 626 2.06 -33.42 -1.47
CA ALA A 626 1.27 -32.19 -1.51
C ALA A 626 2.02 -31.03 -0.84
N LYS A 627 1.91 -29.85 -1.44
CA LYS A 627 2.49 -28.60 -0.95
C LYS A 627 1.90 -28.28 0.45
N PRO A 628 2.73 -28.20 1.50
CA PRO A 628 2.28 -27.70 2.80
C PRO A 628 1.83 -26.23 2.73
N ILE A 629 0.88 -25.84 3.58
CA ILE A 629 0.28 -24.49 3.58
C ILE A 629 1.34 -23.37 3.74
N ASP A 630 2.43 -23.66 4.47
CA ASP A 630 3.50 -22.72 4.80
C ASP A 630 4.75 -22.84 3.88
N LYS A 631 4.74 -23.74 2.89
CA LYS A 631 5.86 -23.97 1.96
C LYS A 631 5.47 -23.71 0.51
N LEU A 632 6.44 -23.32 -0.31
CA LEU A 632 6.28 -23.22 -1.77
C LEU A 632 6.57 -24.53 -2.50
N GLU A 633 7.27 -25.48 -1.87
CA GLU A 633 7.66 -26.75 -2.49
C GLU A 633 6.58 -27.81 -2.29
N GLY A 634 6.42 -28.70 -3.27
CA GLY A 634 5.43 -29.78 -3.28
C GLY A 634 4.51 -29.77 -4.50
N TYR A 635 3.55 -30.70 -4.49
CA TYR A 635 2.53 -30.90 -5.51
C TYR A 635 1.23 -30.12 -5.18
N GLY A 636 0.65 -29.45 -6.17
CA GLY A 636 -0.59 -28.69 -6.04
C GLY A 636 -0.45 -27.23 -6.51
N GLN A 637 -1.55 -26.48 -6.54
CA GLN A 637 -1.54 -25.11 -7.06
C GLN A 637 -0.74 -24.13 -6.18
N HIS A 638 -0.19 -23.10 -6.82
CA HIS A 638 0.53 -22.00 -6.17
C HIS A 638 -0.36 -20.75 -6.04
N PHE A 639 -0.10 -19.94 -5.00
CA PHE A 639 -0.61 -18.58 -4.84
C PHE A 639 -2.13 -18.41 -4.89
N VAL A 640 -2.89 -19.33 -4.27
CA VAL A 640 -4.32 -19.16 -4.06
C VAL A 640 -4.56 -18.33 -2.79
N VAL A 641 -4.75 -17.03 -2.96
CA VAL A 641 -4.86 -16.07 -1.83
C VAL A 641 -6.29 -15.66 -1.51
N SER A 642 -7.29 -16.13 -2.28
CA SER A 642 -8.71 -15.84 -2.03
C SER A 642 -9.64 -16.88 -2.65
N GLU A 643 -10.79 -17.14 -2.00
CA GLU A 643 -11.87 -17.96 -2.57
C GLU A 643 -12.49 -17.34 -3.82
N LYS A 644 -12.40 -16.02 -3.99
CA LYS A 644 -12.89 -15.29 -5.16
C LYS A 644 -11.85 -15.21 -6.29
N GLN A 645 -10.62 -15.68 -6.05
CA GLN A 645 -9.56 -15.67 -7.05
C GLN A 645 -9.88 -16.63 -8.19
N LYS A 646 -9.65 -16.12 -9.40
CA LYS A 646 -9.67 -16.89 -10.64
C LYS A 646 -8.43 -17.81 -10.67
N LEU A 647 -8.63 -19.12 -10.87
CA LEU A 647 -7.62 -20.18 -10.78
C LEU A 647 -7.22 -20.73 -12.14
N ASP A 648 -5.97 -21.14 -12.28
CA ASP A 648 -5.46 -21.69 -13.54
C ASP A 648 -5.82 -23.18 -13.67
N TRP A 649 -6.03 -23.63 -14.90
CA TRP A 649 -6.36 -25.02 -15.24
C TRP A 649 -5.09 -25.85 -15.41
N GLY A 650 -4.38 -26.02 -14.30
CA GLY A 650 -3.19 -26.85 -14.22
C GLY A 650 -2.80 -27.16 -12.78
N ASP A 651 -2.13 -28.29 -12.61
CA ASP A 651 -1.44 -28.67 -11.39
C ASP A 651 0.07 -28.55 -11.61
N LEU A 652 0.84 -28.45 -10.54
CA LEU A 652 2.29 -28.34 -10.64
C LEU A 652 2.99 -29.11 -9.51
N LEU A 653 4.23 -29.51 -9.76
CA LEU A 653 5.21 -29.95 -8.77
C LEU A 653 6.34 -28.92 -8.73
N TYR A 654 6.53 -28.25 -7.60
CA TYR A 654 7.57 -27.25 -7.41
C TYR A 654 8.65 -27.77 -6.47
N LEU A 655 9.90 -27.79 -6.91
CA LEU A 655 11.03 -28.34 -6.14
C LEU A 655 12.22 -27.39 -6.17
N ARG A 656 12.91 -27.26 -5.04
CA ARG A 656 14.24 -26.65 -5.02
C ARG A 656 15.27 -27.67 -5.45
N LEU A 657 16.11 -27.28 -6.41
CA LEU A 657 17.16 -28.14 -6.97
C LEU A 657 18.54 -27.76 -6.46
N ARG A 658 18.83 -26.46 -6.26
CA ARG A 658 20.13 -25.99 -5.76
C ARG A 658 19.98 -24.79 -4.80
N PRO A 659 20.85 -24.67 -3.80
CA PRO A 659 21.93 -25.60 -3.45
C PRO A 659 21.40 -26.92 -2.82
N THR A 660 22.20 -27.98 -2.89
CA THR A 660 21.86 -29.35 -2.45
C THR A 660 21.36 -29.42 -1.01
N GLU A 661 21.93 -28.62 -0.12
CA GLU A 661 21.63 -28.62 1.32
C GLU A 661 20.27 -28.00 1.64
N SER A 662 19.68 -27.29 0.68
CA SER A 662 18.40 -26.60 0.87
C SER A 662 17.20 -27.41 0.38
N ARG A 663 17.42 -28.62 -0.15
CA ARG A 663 16.38 -29.50 -0.69
C ARG A 663 15.60 -30.17 0.43
N ASP A 664 14.28 -30.20 0.27
CA ASP A 664 13.42 -31.02 1.11
C ASP A 664 13.12 -32.35 0.42
N MET A 665 13.93 -33.38 0.73
CA MET A 665 13.79 -34.71 0.11
C MET A 665 12.47 -35.41 0.45
N SER A 666 11.73 -34.93 1.45
CA SER A 666 10.38 -35.46 1.74
C SER A 666 9.37 -35.08 0.65
N LEU A 667 9.60 -33.97 -0.05
CA LEU A 667 8.75 -33.46 -1.13
C LEU A 667 9.20 -33.94 -2.52
N TRP A 668 10.38 -34.57 -2.61
CA TRP A 668 10.86 -35.18 -3.84
C TRP A 668 10.22 -36.56 -4.04
N PRO A 669 9.48 -36.78 -5.15
CA PRO A 669 8.87 -38.07 -5.44
C PRO A 669 9.86 -39.22 -5.33
N ALA A 670 9.47 -40.27 -4.61
CA ALA A 670 10.20 -41.55 -4.57
C ALA A 670 9.71 -42.51 -5.67
N HIS A 671 8.57 -42.19 -6.29
CA HIS A 671 7.99 -42.90 -7.40
C HIS A 671 7.81 -41.93 -8.58
N PRO A 672 8.32 -42.27 -9.79
CA PRO A 672 9.08 -43.48 -10.09
C PRO A 672 10.43 -43.59 -9.35
N PRO A 673 10.97 -44.81 -9.12
CA PRO A 673 12.22 -45.00 -8.38
C PRO A 673 13.42 -44.26 -8.97
N SER A 674 13.40 -44.02 -10.29
CA SER A 674 14.39 -43.24 -11.04
C SER A 674 14.30 -41.74 -10.80
N PHE A 675 13.14 -41.21 -10.37
CA PHE A 675 12.83 -39.77 -10.37
C PHE A 675 13.92 -38.92 -9.71
N ARG A 676 14.36 -39.29 -8.51
CA ARG A 676 15.33 -38.51 -7.74
C ARG A 676 16.70 -38.47 -8.42
N ASN A 677 17.12 -39.56 -9.05
CA ASN A 677 18.38 -39.65 -9.76
C ASN A 677 18.32 -38.85 -11.07
N SER A 678 17.24 -39.02 -11.85
CA SER A 678 17.01 -38.24 -13.07
C SER A 678 16.97 -36.74 -12.77
N MET A 679 16.28 -36.34 -11.70
CA MET A 679 16.23 -34.95 -11.23
C MET A 679 17.61 -34.40 -10.86
N GLU A 680 18.44 -35.20 -10.19
CA GLU A 680 19.82 -34.81 -9.83
C GLU A 680 20.66 -34.56 -11.08
N ARG A 681 20.67 -35.52 -12.01
CA ARG A 681 21.42 -35.44 -13.26
C ARG A 681 20.94 -34.24 -14.08
N TYR A 682 19.63 -34.07 -14.19
CA TYR A 682 19.01 -32.96 -14.92
C TYR A 682 19.34 -31.60 -14.29
N SER A 683 19.27 -31.48 -12.96
CA SER A 683 19.69 -30.27 -12.23
C SER A 683 21.16 -29.92 -12.51
N SER A 684 22.04 -30.92 -12.48
CA SER A 684 23.47 -30.74 -12.74
C SER A 684 23.74 -30.25 -14.16
N GLU A 685 23.17 -30.89 -15.18
CA GLU A 685 23.42 -30.52 -16.57
C GLU A 685 22.81 -29.16 -16.92
N THR A 686 21.60 -28.87 -16.44
CA THR A 686 20.98 -27.55 -16.65
C THR A 686 21.71 -26.42 -15.91
N ALA A 687 22.31 -26.69 -14.75
CA ALA A 687 23.16 -25.70 -14.06
C ALA A 687 24.47 -25.39 -14.81
N LYS A 688 25.10 -26.40 -15.43
CA LYS A 688 26.26 -26.20 -16.31
C LYS A 688 25.87 -25.38 -17.55
N LEU A 689 24.75 -25.73 -18.16
CA LEU A 689 24.21 -25.03 -19.33
C LEU A 689 23.93 -23.56 -19.02
N ALA A 690 23.26 -23.26 -17.92
CA ALA A 690 22.95 -21.89 -17.53
C ALA A 690 24.20 -21.07 -17.23
N ARG A 691 25.22 -21.66 -16.57
CA ARG A 691 26.51 -21.00 -16.36
C ARG A 691 27.14 -20.60 -17.69
N CYS A 692 27.18 -21.52 -18.65
CA CYS A 692 27.74 -21.29 -19.97
C CYS A 692 26.98 -20.16 -20.70
N LEU A 693 25.65 -20.13 -20.62
CA LEU A 693 24.85 -19.05 -21.17
C LEU A 693 25.14 -17.70 -20.49
N PHE A 694 25.29 -17.65 -19.16
CA PHE A 694 25.66 -16.41 -18.47
C PHE A 694 27.03 -15.87 -18.91
N GLU A 695 28.00 -16.74 -19.19
CA GLU A 695 29.31 -16.33 -19.72
C GLU A 695 29.15 -15.66 -21.09
N PHE A 696 28.38 -16.23 -22.01
CA PHE A 696 28.12 -15.62 -23.31
C PHE A 696 27.27 -14.34 -23.23
N LEU A 697 26.29 -14.28 -22.34
CA LEU A 697 25.49 -13.08 -22.10
C LEU A 697 26.37 -11.95 -21.54
N ALA A 698 27.31 -12.26 -20.65
CA ALA A 698 28.28 -11.29 -20.17
C ALA A 698 29.17 -10.75 -21.32
N MET A 699 29.68 -11.66 -22.17
CA MET A 699 30.47 -11.29 -23.34
C MET A 699 29.69 -10.39 -24.31
N ASP A 700 28.43 -10.71 -24.63
CA ASP A 700 27.57 -9.85 -25.47
C ASP A 700 27.36 -8.47 -24.82
N MET A 701 27.07 -8.45 -23.52
CA MET A 701 26.90 -7.21 -22.76
C MET A 701 28.18 -6.38 -22.67
N GLY A 702 29.35 -6.96 -22.92
CA GLY A 702 30.65 -6.32 -22.73
C GLY A 702 31.00 -6.14 -21.26
N VAL A 703 30.51 -7.03 -20.40
CA VAL A 703 30.80 -7.05 -18.97
C VAL A 703 31.69 -8.23 -18.64
N ASP A 704 32.44 -8.14 -17.55
CA ASP A 704 33.28 -9.24 -17.10
C ASP A 704 32.41 -10.47 -16.74
N PRO A 705 32.66 -11.65 -17.34
CA PRO A 705 31.89 -12.85 -17.03
C PRO A 705 31.90 -13.23 -15.56
N GLU A 706 33.03 -13.06 -14.87
CA GLU A 706 33.13 -13.43 -13.46
C GLU A 706 32.28 -12.51 -12.58
N SER A 707 32.25 -11.20 -12.88
CA SER A 707 31.35 -10.24 -12.22
C SER A 707 29.87 -10.62 -12.35
N LEU A 708 29.41 -11.08 -13.52
CA LEU A 708 28.02 -11.54 -13.69
C LEU A 708 27.79 -12.87 -12.95
N LEU A 709 28.71 -13.82 -13.07
CA LEU A 709 28.60 -15.14 -12.43
C LEU A 709 28.59 -15.06 -10.90
N GLU A 710 29.27 -14.08 -10.31
CA GLU A 710 29.30 -13.84 -8.87
C GLU A 710 27.91 -13.55 -8.31
N ILE A 711 27.05 -12.84 -9.05
CA ILE A 711 25.65 -12.60 -8.67
C ILE A 711 24.89 -13.93 -8.55
N PHE A 712 25.26 -14.92 -9.35
CA PHE A 712 24.70 -16.27 -9.39
C PHE A 712 25.52 -17.30 -8.60
N ARG A 713 26.40 -16.85 -7.70
CA ARG A 713 27.24 -17.74 -6.88
C ARG A 713 26.40 -18.82 -6.18
N GLY A 714 26.88 -20.06 -6.25
CA GLY A 714 26.18 -21.23 -5.70
C GLY A 714 25.04 -21.77 -6.59
N GLN A 715 24.80 -21.13 -7.75
CA GLN A 715 23.81 -21.51 -8.75
C GLN A 715 22.42 -21.86 -8.17
N PRO A 716 21.77 -20.94 -7.42
CA PRO A 716 20.43 -21.21 -6.90
C PRO A 716 19.45 -21.59 -8.02
N GLN A 717 18.78 -22.72 -7.85
CA GLN A 717 17.97 -23.33 -8.88
C GLN A 717 16.69 -23.92 -8.28
N THR A 718 15.56 -23.66 -8.92
CA THR A 718 14.28 -24.33 -8.63
C THR A 718 13.66 -24.86 -9.91
N MET A 719 12.76 -25.82 -9.81
CA MET A 719 12.01 -26.36 -10.94
C MET A 719 10.52 -26.31 -10.65
N ARG A 720 9.75 -25.99 -11.69
CA ARG A 720 8.30 -26.12 -11.74
C ARG A 720 7.93 -27.05 -12.89
N ALA A 721 7.51 -28.27 -12.56
CA ALA A 721 6.87 -29.16 -13.52
C ALA A 721 5.36 -28.89 -13.53
N ASN A 722 4.81 -28.54 -14.68
CA ASN A 722 3.39 -28.24 -14.86
C ASN A 722 2.69 -29.37 -15.59
N TYR A 723 1.49 -29.71 -15.13
CA TYR A 723 0.55 -30.62 -15.78
C TYR A 723 -0.75 -29.86 -16.08
N TYR A 724 -1.08 -29.75 -17.36
CA TYR A 724 -2.31 -29.10 -17.83
C TYR A 724 -3.25 -30.20 -18.36
N PRO A 725 -4.28 -30.60 -17.59
CA PRO A 725 -5.22 -31.63 -18.02
C PRO A 725 -6.04 -31.18 -19.25
N PRO A 726 -6.50 -32.10 -20.10
CA PRO A 726 -7.35 -31.73 -21.23
C PRO A 726 -8.67 -31.12 -20.78
N CYS A 727 -9.21 -30.17 -21.55
CA CYS A 727 -10.44 -29.48 -21.23
C CYS A 727 -11.30 -29.23 -22.47
N ARG A 728 -12.47 -29.86 -22.58
CA ARG A 728 -13.38 -29.66 -23.73
C ARG A 728 -13.82 -28.22 -23.97
N GLN A 729 -13.74 -27.36 -22.94
CA GLN A 729 -13.98 -25.90 -23.04
C GLN A 729 -12.67 -25.14 -22.84
N ALA A 730 -11.59 -25.58 -23.51
CA ALA A 730 -10.25 -24.97 -23.45
C ALA A 730 -10.24 -23.48 -23.81
N ASP A 731 -11.23 -23.00 -24.57
CA ASP A 731 -11.47 -21.60 -24.90
C ASP A 731 -11.92 -20.74 -23.70
N LYS A 732 -12.30 -21.37 -22.59
CA LYS A 732 -12.78 -20.71 -21.36
C LYS A 732 -11.81 -20.80 -20.20
N VAL A 733 -10.65 -21.44 -20.35
CA VAL A 733 -9.68 -21.63 -19.27
C VAL A 733 -8.27 -21.30 -19.73
N LEU A 734 -7.42 -20.90 -18.80
CA LEU A 734 -5.98 -20.72 -19.04
C LEU A 734 -5.23 -21.80 -18.27
N GLY A 735 -4.24 -22.42 -18.89
CA GLY A 735 -3.37 -23.38 -18.22
C GLY A 735 -2.45 -22.68 -17.24
N LEU A 736 -1.89 -21.53 -17.64
CA LEU A 736 -1.13 -20.62 -16.78
C LEU A 736 -1.40 -19.18 -17.20
N SER A 737 -1.80 -18.34 -16.25
CA SER A 737 -2.13 -16.92 -16.48
C SER A 737 -0.93 -16.10 -17.02
N PRO A 738 -1.17 -15.01 -17.77
CA PRO A 738 -0.12 -14.12 -18.28
C PRO A 738 0.80 -13.59 -17.18
N HIS A 739 2.11 -13.79 -17.33
CA HIS A 739 3.11 -13.34 -16.36
C HIS A 739 4.49 -13.14 -17.00
N CYS A 740 5.39 -12.49 -16.25
CA CYS A 740 6.83 -12.51 -16.49
C CYS A 740 7.53 -13.32 -15.39
N ASP A 741 8.68 -13.90 -15.72
CA ASP A 741 9.47 -14.65 -14.74
C ASP A 741 10.25 -13.69 -13.85
N ALA A 742 10.16 -13.87 -12.52
CA ALA A 742 10.94 -13.09 -11.56
C ALA A 742 12.45 -13.32 -11.68
N THR A 743 12.86 -14.48 -12.20
CA THR A 743 14.22 -14.99 -12.12
C THR A 743 15.11 -14.38 -13.19
N SER A 744 16.35 -14.84 -13.36
CA SER A 744 17.25 -14.29 -14.38
C SER A 744 17.12 -15.02 -15.71
N LEU A 745 17.20 -16.35 -15.67
CA LEU A 745 17.10 -17.20 -16.85
C LEU A 745 16.21 -18.41 -16.54
N THR A 746 15.29 -18.73 -17.45
CA THR A 746 14.44 -19.92 -17.34
C THR A 746 14.76 -20.87 -18.48
N LEU A 747 14.97 -22.15 -18.16
CA LEU A 747 15.16 -23.25 -19.10
C LEU A 747 13.89 -24.10 -19.09
N LEU A 748 13.06 -23.97 -20.11
CA LEU A 748 11.82 -24.73 -20.24
C LEU A 748 12.03 -25.93 -21.15
N LEU A 749 11.83 -27.12 -20.57
CA LEU A 749 11.68 -28.38 -21.30
C LEU A 749 10.19 -28.64 -21.54
N GLN A 750 9.81 -28.78 -22.80
CA GLN A 750 8.50 -29.32 -23.14
C GLN A 750 8.54 -30.85 -23.03
N VAL A 751 7.74 -31.44 -22.13
CA VAL A 751 7.88 -32.85 -21.76
C VAL A 751 7.16 -33.78 -22.74
N ASN A 752 6.03 -33.35 -23.30
CA ASN A 752 5.31 -34.09 -24.35
C ASN A 752 5.10 -33.22 -25.62
N ASP A 753 4.52 -33.78 -26.67
CA ASP A 753 4.35 -33.14 -27.98
C ASP A 753 3.23 -32.07 -28.03
N VAL A 754 2.55 -31.83 -26.92
CA VAL A 754 1.38 -30.94 -26.84
C VAL A 754 1.81 -29.48 -26.69
N GLN A 755 1.50 -28.68 -27.71
CA GLN A 755 1.77 -27.24 -27.71
C GLN A 755 0.84 -26.49 -26.74
N GLY A 756 1.28 -25.30 -26.32
CA GLY A 756 0.47 -24.46 -25.43
C GLY A 756 1.13 -23.19 -24.94
N LEU A 757 2.46 -23.06 -25.03
CA LEU A 757 3.14 -21.82 -24.67
C LEU A 757 2.82 -20.71 -25.67
N GLN A 758 2.46 -19.53 -25.15
CA GLN A 758 2.28 -18.31 -25.93
C GLN A 758 3.07 -17.18 -25.30
N ILE A 759 3.76 -16.37 -26.11
CA ILE A 759 4.49 -15.18 -25.67
C ILE A 759 3.85 -13.92 -26.23
N ARG A 760 3.93 -12.80 -25.50
CA ARG A 760 3.40 -11.51 -25.93
C ARG A 760 4.46 -10.73 -26.69
N LYS A 761 4.24 -10.51 -27.98
CA LYS A 761 5.16 -9.78 -28.87
C LYS A 761 4.38 -8.79 -29.70
N ASP A 762 4.83 -7.52 -29.66
CA ASP A 762 4.16 -6.42 -30.37
C ASP A 762 2.65 -6.41 -30.04
N GLY A 763 2.41 -6.70 -28.75
CA GLY A 763 1.13 -6.88 -28.09
C GLY A 763 0.39 -8.18 -28.40
N LYS A 764 0.68 -8.85 -29.51
CA LYS A 764 -0.05 -10.05 -29.94
C LYS A 764 0.45 -11.28 -29.20
N TRP A 765 -0.40 -12.28 -29.06
CA TRP A 765 -0.01 -13.60 -28.57
C TRP A 765 0.58 -14.41 -29.73
N LEU A 766 1.84 -14.82 -29.59
CA LEU A 766 2.53 -15.72 -30.52
C LEU A 766 2.62 -17.11 -29.92
N ALA A 767 2.12 -18.11 -30.65
CA ALA A 767 2.30 -19.51 -30.26
C ALA A 767 3.75 -19.95 -30.47
N VAL A 768 4.35 -20.54 -29.44
CA VAL A 768 5.71 -21.09 -29.53
C VAL A 768 5.62 -22.57 -29.87
N ASN A 769 6.15 -22.93 -31.05
CA ASN A 769 6.31 -24.31 -31.47
C ASN A 769 7.67 -24.82 -31.00
N ALA A 770 7.66 -25.62 -29.93
CA ALA A 770 8.88 -26.23 -29.39
C ALA A 770 9.48 -27.20 -30.40
N LEU A 771 10.76 -27.02 -30.74
CA LEU A 771 11.55 -28.00 -31.48
C LEU A 771 11.81 -29.20 -30.59
N ASP A 772 11.74 -30.39 -31.18
CA ASP A 772 12.04 -31.60 -30.43
C ASP A 772 13.50 -31.61 -29.96
N GLY A 773 13.70 -32.03 -28.71
CA GLY A 773 14.99 -31.98 -28.04
C GLY A 773 15.52 -30.59 -27.70
N ALA A 774 14.84 -29.48 -28.00
CA ALA A 774 15.31 -28.13 -27.67
C ALA A 774 14.82 -27.65 -26.29
N PHE A 775 15.62 -26.78 -25.65
CA PHE A 775 15.12 -25.96 -24.54
C PHE A 775 14.54 -24.66 -25.08
N ILE A 776 13.41 -24.21 -24.52
CA ILE A 776 12.97 -22.84 -24.69
C ILE A 776 13.57 -22.03 -23.54
N ILE A 777 14.36 -21.01 -23.87
CA ILE A 777 15.04 -20.15 -22.91
C ILE A 777 14.34 -18.80 -22.88
N ASN A 778 14.10 -18.24 -21.70
CA ASN A 778 13.66 -16.85 -21.57
C ASN A 778 14.37 -16.05 -20.49
N ILE A 779 14.41 -14.74 -20.74
CA ILE A 779 14.93 -13.73 -19.83
C ILE A 779 13.84 -13.37 -18.83
N GLY A 780 14.19 -13.31 -17.54
CA GLY A 780 13.28 -12.82 -16.50
C GLY A 780 13.67 -11.42 -15.99
N ASP A 781 12.83 -10.89 -15.09
CA ASP A 781 12.89 -9.51 -14.60
C ASP A 781 14.25 -9.16 -13.99
N MET A 782 14.88 -10.08 -13.25
CA MET A 782 16.20 -9.83 -12.65
C MET A 782 17.25 -9.53 -13.72
N LEU A 783 17.27 -10.28 -14.83
CA LEU A 783 18.29 -10.11 -15.86
C LEU A 783 18.00 -8.88 -16.75
N GLU A 784 16.73 -8.48 -16.93
CA GLU A 784 16.41 -7.16 -17.52
C GLU A 784 16.95 -6.02 -16.65
N VAL A 785 16.80 -6.11 -15.32
CA VAL A 785 17.34 -5.10 -14.39
C VAL A 785 18.87 -5.08 -14.41
N LEU A 786 19.52 -6.24 -14.29
CA LEU A 786 20.99 -6.37 -14.32
C LEU A 786 21.58 -5.83 -15.64
N SER A 787 20.94 -6.13 -16.77
CA SER A 787 21.34 -5.64 -18.09
C SER A 787 21.00 -4.16 -18.34
N ASN A 788 20.51 -3.44 -17.33
CA ASN A 788 20.04 -2.06 -17.43
C ASN A 788 19.02 -1.85 -18.57
N GLY A 789 18.16 -2.85 -18.84
CA GLY A 789 17.14 -2.79 -19.87
C GLY A 789 17.60 -3.18 -21.28
N ARG A 790 18.85 -3.63 -21.45
CA ARG A 790 19.35 -4.15 -22.73
C ARG A 790 18.64 -5.44 -23.13
N TYR A 791 18.40 -6.34 -22.17
CA TYR A 791 17.59 -7.54 -22.39
C TYR A 791 16.17 -7.36 -21.89
N ARG A 792 15.21 -8.11 -22.46
CA ARG A 792 13.78 -7.94 -22.19
C ARG A 792 13.16 -9.17 -21.56
N SER A 793 12.56 -9.00 -20.39
CA SER A 793 11.60 -9.91 -19.78
C SER A 793 10.24 -9.78 -20.47
N ILE A 794 9.74 -10.88 -21.03
CA ILE A 794 8.54 -10.89 -21.89
C ILE A 794 7.39 -11.63 -21.21
N GLU A 795 6.21 -11.04 -21.31
CA GLU A 795 4.99 -11.64 -20.77
C GLU A 795 4.61 -12.88 -21.58
N HIS A 796 4.27 -13.97 -20.90
CA HIS A 796 3.93 -15.24 -21.53
C HIS A 796 2.83 -15.97 -20.74
N ARG A 797 2.13 -16.89 -21.39
CA ARG A 797 1.02 -17.69 -20.82
C ARG A 797 1.04 -19.12 -21.36
N ALA A 798 0.31 -20.03 -20.71
CA ALA A 798 0.10 -21.39 -21.21
C ALA A 798 -1.39 -21.67 -21.48
N MET A 799 -1.69 -22.20 -22.65
CA MET A 799 -3.01 -22.64 -23.07
C MET A 799 -3.24 -24.11 -22.78
N VAL A 800 -4.51 -24.49 -22.63
CA VAL A 800 -4.95 -25.88 -22.45
C VAL A 800 -5.34 -26.46 -23.80
N ASN A 801 -5.08 -27.75 -24.00
CA ASN A 801 -5.53 -28.48 -25.19
C ASN A 801 -6.87 -29.19 -24.88
N PRO A 802 -7.82 -29.27 -25.84
CA PRO A 802 -9.11 -29.88 -25.58
C PRO A 802 -9.09 -31.40 -25.40
N GLU A 803 -8.09 -32.08 -25.96
CA GLU A 803 -8.06 -33.54 -26.08
C GLU A 803 -6.90 -34.21 -25.33
N LYS A 804 -5.75 -33.53 -25.24
CA LYS A 804 -4.52 -34.09 -24.66
C LYS A 804 -4.02 -33.26 -23.47
N GLU A 805 -3.43 -33.92 -22.49
CA GLU A 805 -2.70 -33.25 -21.42
C GLU A 805 -1.40 -32.62 -21.95
N ARG A 806 -1.00 -31.47 -21.41
CA ARG A 806 0.32 -30.88 -21.68
C ARG A 806 1.19 -30.97 -20.44
N ILE A 807 2.44 -31.38 -20.61
CA ILE A 807 3.43 -31.42 -19.52
C ILE A 807 4.65 -30.59 -19.91
N SER A 808 5.16 -29.78 -18.98
CA SER A 808 6.38 -29.00 -19.17
C SER A 808 7.16 -28.86 -17.88
N ALA A 809 8.49 -28.74 -17.94
CA ALA A 809 9.35 -28.54 -16.79
C ALA A 809 10.20 -27.28 -16.98
N ALA A 810 9.91 -26.24 -16.19
CA ALA A 810 10.65 -24.99 -16.18
C ALA A 810 11.69 -25.02 -15.06
N VAL A 811 12.96 -24.81 -15.40
CA VAL A 811 14.07 -24.69 -14.45
C VAL A 811 14.48 -23.23 -14.36
N PHE A 812 14.36 -22.65 -13.17
CA PHE A 812 14.64 -21.23 -12.93
C PHE A 812 16.02 -21.05 -12.31
N HIS A 813 16.84 -20.20 -12.93
CA HIS A 813 18.14 -19.79 -12.41
C HIS A 813 18.02 -18.40 -11.77
N GLN A 814 18.34 -18.35 -10.47
CA GLN A 814 18.14 -17.19 -9.60
C GLN A 814 19.47 -16.63 -9.11
N ALA A 815 19.49 -15.33 -8.82
CA ALA A 815 20.62 -14.71 -8.12
C ALA A 815 20.78 -15.28 -6.70
N CYS A 816 21.98 -15.20 -6.15
CA CYS A 816 22.24 -15.60 -4.77
C CYS A 816 21.45 -14.73 -3.78
N ARG A 817 21.04 -15.29 -2.64
CA ARG A 817 20.17 -14.59 -1.68
C ARG A 817 20.78 -13.31 -1.09
N LYS A 818 22.10 -13.16 -1.18
CA LYS A 818 22.84 -11.97 -0.71
C LYS A 818 23.12 -10.97 -1.83
N ALA A 819 22.72 -11.27 -3.07
CA ALA A 819 22.94 -10.37 -4.19
C ALA A 819 22.10 -9.11 -4.08
N THR A 820 22.66 -8.01 -4.58
CA THR A 820 21.91 -6.80 -4.91
C THR A 820 21.48 -6.89 -6.37
N ILE A 821 20.18 -6.79 -6.62
CA ILE A 821 19.60 -6.74 -7.96
C ILE A 821 19.53 -5.27 -8.38
N GLY A 822 20.32 -4.89 -9.37
CA GLY A 822 20.39 -3.53 -9.91
C GLY A 822 21.25 -3.50 -11.19
N PRO A 823 21.20 -2.41 -11.97
CA PRO A 823 22.00 -2.28 -13.19
C PRO A 823 23.49 -2.53 -12.95
N LEU A 824 24.13 -3.37 -13.79
CA LEU A 824 25.57 -3.60 -13.71
C LEU A 824 26.35 -2.29 -13.92
N PRO A 825 27.35 -1.98 -13.07
CA PRO A 825 28.07 -0.71 -13.12
C PRO A 825 28.66 -0.37 -14.50
N GLU A 826 29.21 -1.36 -15.19
CA GLU A 826 29.80 -1.25 -16.53
C GLU A 826 28.76 -0.78 -17.55
N LEU A 827 27.54 -1.30 -17.47
CA LEU A 827 26.43 -0.93 -18.36
C LEU A 827 25.86 0.45 -18.04
N VAL A 828 25.94 0.90 -16.78
CA VAL A 828 25.56 2.26 -16.39
C VAL A 828 26.60 3.26 -16.91
N MET A 829 27.89 2.96 -16.79
CA MET A 829 28.98 3.79 -17.30
C MET A 829 28.90 3.95 -18.82
N ASN A 830 28.67 2.84 -19.54
CA ASN A 830 28.52 2.84 -21.00
C ASN A 830 27.26 3.60 -21.46
N ASN A 831 26.26 3.80 -20.59
CA ASN A 831 25.02 4.55 -20.88
C ASN A 831 25.06 6.01 -20.35
N GLY A 832 26.24 6.64 -20.33
CA GLY A 832 26.39 8.04 -19.91
C GLY A 832 26.18 8.27 -18.41
N GLY A 833 26.37 7.23 -17.58
CA GLY A 833 26.32 7.29 -16.12
C GLY A 833 24.91 7.27 -15.52
N LYS A 834 23.87 6.89 -16.28
CA LYS A 834 22.47 6.94 -15.81
C LYS A 834 21.84 5.54 -15.67
N PRO A 835 21.52 5.09 -14.44
CA PRO A 835 20.79 3.83 -14.24
C PRO A 835 19.32 3.99 -14.66
N LEU A 836 18.77 2.98 -15.34
CA LEU A 836 17.34 2.91 -15.71
C LEU A 836 16.48 2.25 -14.64
N TYR A 837 17.07 1.43 -13.77
CA TYR A 837 16.36 0.67 -12.73
C TYR A 837 16.96 0.92 -11.34
N LYS A 838 16.09 0.84 -10.32
CA LYS A 838 16.50 0.92 -8.91
C LYS A 838 17.24 -0.35 -8.50
N SER A 839 18.20 -0.20 -7.59
CA SER A 839 18.91 -1.32 -6.95
C SER A 839 18.26 -1.70 -5.63
N MET A 840 18.14 -3.00 -5.35
CA MET A 840 17.61 -3.53 -4.08
C MET A 840 18.17 -4.92 -3.77
N GLY A 841 18.07 -5.37 -2.52
CA GLY A 841 18.47 -6.73 -2.15
C GLY A 841 17.57 -7.79 -2.78
N TYR A 842 18.11 -9.00 -3.03
CA TYR A 842 17.36 -10.13 -3.57
C TYR A 842 16.05 -10.42 -2.82
N GLU A 843 16.07 -10.39 -1.48
CA GLU A 843 14.88 -10.67 -0.68
C GLU A 843 13.79 -9.61 -0.89
N ASP A 844 14.16 -8.33 -0.97
CA ASP A 844 13.20 -7.24 -1.23
C ASP A 844 12.66 -7.29 -2.66
N PHE A 845 13.50 -7.66 -3.63
CA PHE A 845 13.08 -7.89 -5.00
C PHE A 845 12.02 -8.99 -5.08
N MET A 846 12.27 -10.15 -4.44
CA MET A 846 11.32 -11.26 -4.43
C MET A 846 10.04 -10.93 -3.65
N LYS A 847 10.15 -10.22 -2.51
CA LYS A 847 8.97 -9.73 -1.76
C LYS A 847 8.12 -8.83 -2.63
N ARG A 848 8.74 -7.87 -3.32
CA ARG A 848 8.06 -6.96 -4.23
C ARG A 848 7.35 -7.72 -5.35
N PHE A 849 8.06 -8.64 -6.02
CA PHE A 849 7.50 -9.46 -7.10
C PHE A 849 6.24 -10.21 -6.66
N PHE A 850 6.28 -10.86 -5.49
CA PHE A 850 5.12 -11.62 -5.01
C PHE A 850 4.03 -10.76 -4.35
N SER A 851 4.34 -9.53 -3.93
CA SER A 851 3.35 -8.57 -3.42
C SER A 851 2.58 -7.84 -4.54
N ALA A 852 3.15 -7.78 -5.74
CA ALA A 852 2.47 -7.29 -6.92
C ALA A 852 1.45 -8.34 -7.39
N LYS A 853 0.26 -7.90 -7.83
CA LYS A 853 -0.64 -8.82 -8.56
C LYS A 853 0.09 -9.33 -9.81
N LEU A 854 -0.10 -10.61 -10.17
CA LEU A 854 0.38 -11.19 -11.44
C LEU A 854 -0.30 -10.48 -12.62
N ASP A 855 0.18 -9.27 -12.92
CA ASP A 855 -0.35 -8.37 -13.94
C ASP A 855 0.80 -8.00 -14.89
N GLY A 856 1.23 -9.01 -15.65
CA GLY A 856 2.22 -8.84 -16.71
C GLY A 856 3.56 -8.28 -16.26
N ARG A 857 3.95 -7.13 -16.83
CA ARG A 857 5.24 -6.45 -16.62
C ARG A 857 5.23 -5.41 -15.48
N ALA A 858 4.17 -5.33 -14.67
CA ALA A 858 4.01 -4.30 -13.65
C ALA A 858 5.18 -4.24 -12.64
N ASN A 859 5.75 -5.40 -12.29
CA ASN A 859 6.87 -5.46 -11.35
C ASN A 859 8.13 -4.75 -11.87
N VAL A 860 8.62 -5.15 -13.06
CA VAL A 860 9.83 -4.58 -13.68
C VAL A 860 9.64 -3.12 -14.07
N GLU A 861 8.45 -2.72 -14.52
CA GLU A 861 8.14 -1.32 -14.83
C GLU A 861 8.14 -0.44 -13.58
N GLY A 862 7.63 -0.94 -12.45
CA GLY A 862 7.68 -0.23 -11.17
C GLY A 862 9.09 -0.06 -10.59
N LEU A 863 10.10 -0.77 -11.12
CA LEU A 863 11.50 -0.64 -10.74
C LEU A 863 12.24 0.45 -11.54
N ARG A 864 11.66 1.00 -12.60
CA ARG A 864 12.33 2.03 -13.41
C ARG A 864 12.53 3.34 -12.64
N ILE A 865 13.67 3.97 -12.86
CA ILE A 865 14.01 5.30 -12.35
C ILE A 865 13.47 6.35 -13.33
N GLN A 866 12.55 7.19 -12.88
CA GLN A 866 12.01 8.29 -13.68
C GLN A 866 13.06 9.41 -13.80
N ASN A 867 13.82 9.43 -14.91
CA ASN A 867 14.74 10.51 -15.25
C ASN A 867 14.01 11.58 -16.09
N SER A 868 13.82 12.76 -15.50
CA SER A 868 13.13 13.93 -16.05
C SER A 868 13.83 14.64 -17.24
N ARG A 869 14.73 13.98 -17.99
CA ARG A 869 15.40 14.57 -19.19
C ARG A 869 15.72 13.60 -20.34
N GLY A 870 15.13 12.39 -20.38
CA GLY A 870 15.43 11.40 -21.44
C GLY A 870 14.24 10.91 -22.28
N LEU A 871 12.99 11.27 -21.92
CA LEU A 871 11.79 10.65 -22.49
C LEU A 871 11.48 11.04 -23.95
N ALA A 872 12.09 12.09 -24.52
CA ALA A 872 11.67 12.61 -25.82
C ALA A 872 12.20 11.85 -27.04
N THR A 873 13.20 10.98 -26.90
CA THR A 873 13.84 10.29 -28.04
C THR A 873 13.58 8.78 -28.10
N ASP A 874 13.20 8.13 -26.98
CA ASP A 874 12.91 6.68 -26.96
C ASP A 874 11.40 6.34 -27.00
N LEU A 875 10.52 7.34 -26.85
CA LEU A 875 9.06 7.17 -26.92
C LEU A 875 8.51 7.15 -28.35
N THR A 876 9.25 7.69 -29.33
CA THR A 876 8.81 7.75 -30.74
C THR A 876 8.96 6.39 -31.45
N SER A 877 9.81 5.49 -30.95
CA SER A 877 10.08 4.18 -31.58
C SER A 877 9.17 3.05 -31.08
N ARG A 878 8.62 3.18 -29.85
CA ARG A 878 7.73 2.16 -29.24
C ARG A 878 6.25 2.34 -29.58
N TYR A 879 5.88 3.44 -30.23
CA TYR A 879 4.47 3.74 -30.59
C TYR A 879 3.96 2.98 -31.83
N LEU A 880 4.80 2.17 -32.48
CA LEU A 880 4.50 1.57 -33.78
C LEU A 880 4.13 0.08 -33.78
N ARG A 881 3.82 -0.57 -32.64
CA ARG A 881 3.43 -1.99 -32.71
C ARG A 881 2.65 -2.51 -31.48
N GLY A 882 1.31 -2.36 -31.56
CA GLY A 882 0.22 -3.27 -31.09
C GLY A 882 0.25 -3.69 -29.62
N THR A 883 -0.84 -3.84 -28.87
CA THR A 883 -2.14 -4.46 -29.21
C THR A 883 -3.34 -3.82 -28.54
N SER A 884 -4.44 -3.88 -29.27
CA SER A 884 -5.78 -4.15 -28.75
C SER A 884 -6.16 -5.60 -29.07
N GLY A 885 -7.21 -6.20 -28.51
CA GLY A 885 -8.33 -5.66 -27.74
C GLY A 885 -8.98 -6.83 -26.98
N GLN A 886 -10.27 -6.87 -26.71
CA GLN A 886 -11.31 -5.89 -26.37
C GLN A 886 -12.47 -6.76 -25.86
N ILE A 887 -13.21 -6.29 -24.85
CA ILE A 887 -14.48 -6.89 -24.42
C ILE A 887 -15.60 -6.04 -25.02
N GLU A 888 -16.50 -6.67 -25.79
CA GLU A 888 -17.70 -6.05 -26.36
C GLU A 888 -18.91 -6.12 -25.41
N ALA A 889 -19.70 -5.04 -25.39
CA ALA A 889 -21.16 -5.11 -25.34
C ALA A 889 -21.77 -3.78 -25.82
N GLY A 890 -22.57 -3.86 -26.90
CA GLY A 890 -23.88 -3.19 -26.96
C GLY A 890 -24.04 -1.84 -27.66
N ALA A 891 -24.38 -1.92 -28.96
CA ALA A 891 -25.13 -0.95 -29.79
C ALA A 891 -24.39 0.31 -30.32
N GLY A 892 -24.03 0.21 -31.61
CA GLY A 892 -23.45 1.23 -32.48
C GLY A 892 -22.20 0.65 -33.14
N GLU A 893 -22.24 0.34 -34.44
CA GLU A 893 -21.12 -0.28 -35.18
C GLU A 893 -19.77 0.36 -34.83
N VAL A 894 -18.91 -0.41 -34.17
CA VAL A 894 -17.49 -0.12 -33.98
C VAL A 894 -16.77 -1.03 -34.97
N ILE A 895 -16.25 -0.48 -36.06
CA ILE A 895 -15.54 -1.25 -37.08
C ILE A 895 -14.14 -1.55 -36.53
N SER A 896 -13.85 -2.82 -36.26
CA SER A 896 -12.57 -3.31 -35.73
C SER A 896 -11.44 -3.35 -36.79
N GLY A 897 -11.44 -2.42 -37.75
CA GLY A 897 -10.66 -2.51 -38.99
C GLY A 897 -9.80 -1.30 -39.35
N CYS A 898 -9.68 -0.28 -38.50
CA CYS A 898 -8.81 0.87 -38.75
C CYS A 898 -7.73 0.96 -37.65
N ASP A 899 -6.46 0.94 -38.07
CA ASP A 899 -5.21 1.14 -37.31
C ASP A 899 -5.36 1.33 -35.78
N ILE A 900 -5.21 0.22 -35.04
CA ILE A 900 -5.21 0.14 -33.57
C ILE A 900 -4.05 0.91 -32.90
N ASN A 901 -3.13 1.49 -33.68
CA ASN A 901 -2.00 2.28 -33.19
C ASN A 901 -2.30 3.78 -33.03
N ALA A 902 -3.52 4.22 -33.29
CA ALA A 902 -3.84 5.63 -33.37
C ALA A 902 -4.18 6.21 -31.98
N ALA A 903 -3.18 6.44 -31.13
CA ALA A 903 -3.38 7.32 -29.97
C ALA A 903 -3.39 8.78 -30.43
N ILE A 904 -4.19 9.61 -29.75
CA ILE A 904 -4.19 11.05 -29.99
C ILE A 904 -2.77 11.63 -29.80
N PRO A 905 -2.33 12.61 -30.61
CA PRO A 905 -0.97 13.14 -30.59
C PRO A 905 -0.55 13.63 -29.20
N ILE A 906 0.75 13.52 -28.87
CA ILE A 906 1.33 14.10 -27.65
C ILE A 906 2.12 15.35 -28.03
N ILE A 907 1.82 16.47 -27.38
CA ILE A 907 2.46 17.76 -27.61
C ILE A 907 3.12 18.25 -26.32
N ASP A 908 4.37 18.68 -26.47
CA ASP A 908 5.18 19.26 -25.39
C ASP A 908 5.04 20.79 -25.42
N LEU A 909 4.33 21.37 -24.44
CA LEU A 909 4.05 22.81 -24.39
C LEU A 909 5.35 23.63 -24.31
N ALA A 910 6.35 23.15 -23.55
CA ALA A 910 7.62 23.86 -23.40
C ALA A 910 8.33 24.03 -24.75
N LYS A 911 8.19 23.06 -25.66
CA LYS A 911 8.71 23.15 -27.03
C LYS A 911 7.86 24.03 -27.96
N LEU A 912 6.57 24.23 -27.67
CA LEU A 912 5.73 25.18 -28.42
C LEU A 912 6.09 26.63 -28.13
N LEU A 913 6.62 26.88 -26.92
CA LEU A 913 7.00 28.21 -26.45
C LEU A 913 8.43 28.61 -26.84
N ASP A 914 9.15 27.78 -27.59
CA ASP A 914 10.48 28.09 -28.09
C ASP A 914 10.41 29.27 -29.09
N PRO A 915 11.05 30.42 -28.81
CA PRO A 915 11.07 31.56 -29.72
C PRO A 915 11.72 31.26 -31.07
N GLN A 916 12.57 30.21 -31.14
CA GLN A 916 13.24 29.78 -32.36
C GLN A 916 12.43 28.74 -33.16
N LEU A 917 11.22 28.38 -32.72
CA LEU A 917 10.39 27.41 -33.42
C LEU A 917 10.04 27.90 -34.83
N SER A 918 10.54 27.17 -35.83
CA SER A 918 10.33 27.47 -37.24
C SER A 918 8.86 27.35 -37.65
N GLN A 919 8.44 28.07 -38.71
CA GLN A 919 7.06 28.02 -39.20
C GLN A 919 6.68 26.61 -39.66
N ASP A 920 7.62 25.85 -40.24
CA ASP A 920 7.40 24.46 -40.65
C ASP A 920 7.23 23.50 -39.47
N GLU A 921 7.97 23.71 -38.37
CA GLU A 921 7.78 22.93 -37.13
C GLU A 921 6.50 23.32 -36.40
N CYS A 922 6.08 24.57 -36.50
CA CYS A 922 4.79 25.04 -36.02
C CYS A 922 3.66 24.34 -36.80
N ALA A 923 3.72 24.35 -38.13
CA ALA A 923 2.79 23.64 -39.03
C ALA A 923 2.69 22.13 -38.76
N LYS A 924 3.83 21.47 -38.55
CA LYS A 924 3.88 20.04 -38.20
C LYS A 924 3.16 19.75 -36.89
N ARG A 925 3.23 20.65 -35.92
CA ARG A 925 2.60 20.48 -34.59
C ARG A 925 1.12 20.91 -34.60
N GLY A 926 0.73 21.88 -35.43
CA GLY A 926 -0.66 22.25 -35.68
C GLY A 926 -1.48 21.18 -36.40
N SER A 927 -0.81 20.25 -37.10
CA SER A 927 -1.45 19.10 -37.77
C SER A 927 -2.33 18.24 -36.84
N ALA A 928 -2.02 18.20 -35.54
CA ALA A 928 -2.85 17.51 -34.53
C ALA A 928 -4.25 18.14 -34.43
N CYS A 929 -4.34 19.47 -34.40
CA CYS A 929 -5.64 20.17 -34.35
C CYS A 929 -6.42 20.03 -35.67
N GLN A 930 -5.72 19.84 -36.79
CA GLN A 930 -6.31 19.68 -38.12
C GLN A 930 -6.85 18.27 -38.36
N HIS A 931 -6.14 17.24 -37.91
CA HIS A 931 -6.48 15.85 -38.22
C HIS A 931 -7.19 15.12 -37.08
N TRP A 932 -6.89 15.51 -35.84
CA TRP A 932 -7.34 14.79 -34.64
C TRP A 932 -8.33 15.56 -33.80
N GLY A 933 -8.28 16.89 -33.78
CA GLY A 933 -9.08 17.73 -32.87
C GLY A 933 -8.81 17.53 -31.37
N PHE A 934 -8.11 16.45 -31.01
CA PHE A 934 -7.68 16.06 -29.68
C PHE A 934 -6.18 15.82 -29.65
N PHE A 935 -5.54 16.20 -28.54
CA PHE A 935 -4.14 15.85 -28.26
C PHE A 935 -3.85 15.87 -26.75
N GLN A 936 -2.78 15.23 -26.32
CA GLN A 936 -2.31 15.21 -24.93
C GLN A 936 -1.19 16.22 -24.76
N LEU A 937 -1.34 17.13 -23.80
CA LEU A 937 -0.34 18.14 -23.50
C LEU A 937 0.51 17.72 -22.31
N ILE A 938 1.82 17.62 -22.51
CA ILE A 938 2.82 17.36 -21.47
C ILE A 938 3.68 18.61 -21.25
N ASN A 939 4.39 18.67 -20.12
CA ASN A 939 5.19 19.82 -19.70
C ASN A 939 4.39 21.14 -19.74
N HIS A 940 3.10 21.07 -19.40
CA HIS A 940 2.13 22.16 -19.54
C HIS A 940 2.29 23.30 -18.54
N SER A 941 3.38 23.35 -17.75
CA SER A 941 3.69 24.38 -16.74
C SER A 941 2.72 24.53 -15.54
N VAL A 942 1.51 23.96 -15.58
CA VAL A 942 0.66 23.84 -14.38
C VAL A 942 1.41 23.06 -13.29
N PRO A 943 1.61 23.61 -12.08
CA PRO A 943 2.36 22.94 -11.03
C PRO A 943 1.67 21.64 -10.55
N ASP A 944 2.45 20.60 -10.27
CA ASP A 944 1.94 19.29 -9.80
C ASP A 944 1.02 19.42 -8.58
N LYS A 945 1.38 20.33 -7.67
CA LYS A 945 0.56 20.65 -6.51
C LYS A 945 -0.84 21.14 -6.90
N VAL A 946 -0.95 21.98 -7.94
CA VAL A 946 -2.24 22.52 -8.39
C VAL A 946 -3.10 21.43 -9.07
N ILE A 947 -2.46 20.49 -9.76
CA ILE A 947 -3.11 19.31 -10.33
C ILE A 947 -3.59 18.36 -9.21
N ASN A 948 -2.75 18.07 -8.22
CA ASN A 948 -3.06 17.17 -7.11
C ASN A 948 -4.12 17.75 -6.17
N ASP A 949 -4.03 19.03 -5.82
CA ASP A 949 -5.06 19.76 -5.06
C ASP A 949 -6.43 19.61 -5.79
N MET A 950 -6.46 19.79 -7.12
CA MET A 950 -7.68 19.64 -7.92
C MET A 950 -8.20 18.19 -7.96
N ARG A 951 -7.31 17.19 -7.96
CA ARG A 951 -7.69 15.77 -7.90
C ARG A 951 -8.31 15.41 -6.55
N GLU A 952 -7.69 15.87 -5.47
CA GLU A 952 -8.15 15.64 -4.11
C GLU A 952 -9.49 16.32 -3.85
N ASP A 953 -9.61 17.62 -4.17
CA ASP A 953 -10.84 18.41 -3.97
C ASP A 953 -12.05 17.76 -4.65
N LEU A 954 -11.90 17.33 -5.91
CA LEU A 954 -13.00 16.68 -6.65
C LEU A 954 -13.29 15.27 -6.13
N THR A 955 -12.26 14.51 -5.74
CA THR A 955 -12.45 13.16 -5.19
C THR A 955 -13.16 13.22 -3.84
N GLU A 956 -12.79 14.16 -2.99
CA GLU A 956 -13.44 14.42 -1.71
C GLU A 956 -14.89 14.89 -1.93
N PHE A 957 -15.11 15.87 -2.80
CA PHE A 957 -16.45 16.37 -3.10
C PHE A 957 -17.40 15.25 -3.53
N PHE A 958 -17.02 14.39 -4.49
CA PHE A 958 -17.91 13.33 -4.97
C PHE A 958 -18.13 12.20 -3.95
N ARG A 959 -17.24 12.04 -2.95
CA ARG A 959 -17.37 11.10 -1.82
C ARG A 959 -18.20 11.62 -0.66
N LEU A 960 -18.55 12.90 -0.64
CA LEU A 960 -19.49 13.44 0.34
C LEU A 960 -20.84 12.70 0.28
N PRO A 961 -21.55 12.58 1.42
CA PRO A 961 -22.92 12.09 1.44
C PRO A 961 -23.82 12.88 0.47
N LEU A 962 -24.82 12.21 -0.10
CA LEU A 962 -25.72 12.82 -1.09
C LEU A 962 -26.41 14.07 -0.53
N GLU A 963 -26.82 14.02 0.74
CA GLU A 963 -27.48 15.12 1.44
C GLU A 963 -26.61 16.37 1.50
N THR A 964 -25.29 16.19 1.64
CA THR A 964 -24.32 17.29 1.62
C THR A 964 -24.12 17.83 0.20
N LYS A 965 -24.04 16.96 -0.81
CA LYS A 965 -23.89 17.38 -2.22
C LYS A 965 -25.14 18.09 -2.75
N GLN A 966 -26.33 17.72 -2.26
CA GLN A 966 -27.60 18.34 -2.63
C GLN A 966 -27.69 19.82 -2.24
N ALA A 967 -26.90 20.30 -1.27
CA ALA A 967 -26.81 21.73 -0.96
C ALA A 967 -26.29 22.56 -2.15
N TYR A 968 -25.57 21.93 -3.09
CA TYR A 968 -25.04 22.55 -4.29
C TYR A 968 -25.89 22.29 -5.53
N ALA A 969 -27.09 21.70 -5.38
CA ALA A 969 -27.91 21.26 -6.50
C ALA A 969 -28.24 22.39 -7.48
N LYS A 970 -28.13 22.09 -8.79
CA LYS A 970 -28.44 23.01 -9.89
C LYS A 970 -29.94 23.33 -9.95
N PRO A 971 -30.36 24.61 -9.84
CA PRO A 971 -31.73 25.04 -10.12
C PRO A 971 -32.12 24.84 -11.58
N THR A 972 -33.41 24.63 -11.87
CA THR A 972 -33.92 24.36 -13.23
C THR A 972 -33.67 25.48 -14.25
N ASP A 973 -33.45 26.71 -13.79
CA ASP A 973 -33.24 27.92 -14.59
C ASP A 973 -31.76 28.37 -14.68
N LYS A 974 -30.85 27.71 -13.95
CA LYS A 974 -29.41 28.06 -13.94
C LYS A 974 -28.56 26.98 -14.60
N PHE A 975 -27.37 27.35 -15.09
CA PHE A 975 -26.40 26.41 -15.70
C PHE A 975 -25.39 25.84 -14.68
N GLU A 976 -25.18 26.53 -13.54
CA GLU A 976 -24.19 26.19 -12.50
C GLU A 976 -24.82 25.34 -11.37
N GLY A 977 -24.02 24.48 -10.76
CA GLY A 977 -24.41 23.60 -9.65
C GLY A 977 -24.14 22.12 -9.89
N TYR A 978 -24.48 21.30 -8.89
CA TYR A 978 -24.39 19.84 -8.87
C TYR A 978 -25.67 19.19 -9.43
N GLY A 979 -25.54 18.16 -10.26
CA GLY A 979 -26.68 17.39 -10.75
C GLY A 979 -26.42 16.71 -12.09
N GLN A 980 -27.48 16.52 -12.87
CA GLN A 980 -27.46 15.88 -14.18
C GLN A 980 -27.37 16.92 -15.32
N HIS A 981 -26.94 16.47 -16.51
CA HIS A 981 -26.93 17.30 -17.70
C HIS A 981 -28.36 17.68 -18.15
N PHE A 982 -28.51 18.74 -18.95
CA PHE A 982 -29.80 19.29 -19.41
C PHE A 982 -30.84 18.22 -19.81
N VAL A 983 -31.84 18.03 -18.94
CA VAL A 983 -33.02 17.19 -19.22
C VAL A 983 -34.10 18.09 -19.79
N VAL A 984 -34.25 18.10 -21.11
CA VAL A 984 -35.23 18.95 -21.82
C VAL A 984 -36.55 18.23 -22.10
N SER A 985 -36.62 16.92 -21.81
CA SER A 985 -37.82 16.11 -21.99
C SER A 985 -37.80 14.87 -21.11
N GLU A 986 -38.96 14.47 -20.57
CA GLU A 986 -39.15 13.20 -19.87
C GLU A 986 -38.86 11.96 -20.73
N LYS A 987 -38.86 12.11 -22.06
CA LYS A 987 -38.54 11.03 -23.02
C LYS A 987 -37.05 10.95 -23.37
N GLN A 988 -36.22 11.84 -22.85
CA GLN A 988 -34.79 11.89 -23.12
C GLN A 988 -34.08 10.72 -22.43
N LYS A 989 -33.16 10.05 -23.13
CA LYS A 989 -32.26 9.09 -22.51
C LYS A 989 -31.23 9.85 -21.68
N LEU A 990 -31.09 9.50 -20.42
CA LEU A 990 -30.18 10.15 -19.48
C LEU A 990 -28.80 9.49 -19.49
N ASP A 991 -27.78 10.28 -19.20
CA ASP A 991 -26.42 9.84 -19.04
C ASP A 991 -26.19 9.26 -17.63
N TRP A 992 -25.32 8.27 -17.52
CA TRP A 992 -24.95 7.60 -16.27
C TRP A 992 -23.76 8.29 -15.60
N GLY A 993 -24.01 9.47 -15.03
CA GLY A 993 -23.00 10.19 -14.27
C GLY A 993 -23.50 11.51 -13.71
N ASP A 994 -22.94 11.94 -12.58
CA ASP A 994 -23.23 13.23 -11.97
C ASP A 994 -22.20 14.27 -12.41
N LEU A 995 -22.56 15.55 -12.42
CA LEU A 995 -21.63 16.63 -12.70
C LEU A 995 -21.75 17.77 -11.71
N LEU A 996 -20.63 18.48 -11.49
CA LEU A 996 -20.57 19.78 -10.84
C LEU A 996 -20.10 20.80 -11.87
N HIS A 997 -20.93 21.80 -12.17
CA HIS A 997 -20.62 22.85 -13.14
C HIS A 997 -20.44 24.20 -12.43
N LEU A 998 -19.27 24.82 -12.59
CA LEU A 998 -18.90 26.06 -11.93
C LEU A 998 -18.41 27.09 -12.95
N ARG A 999 -18.81 28.36 -12.82
CA ARG A 999 -18.17 29.46 -13.56
C ARG A 999 -16.83 29.79 -12.93
N LEU A 1000 -15.74 29.66 -13.67
CA LEU A 1000 -14.40 30.04 -13.23
C LEU A 1000 -14.06 31.49 -13.56
N ARG A 1001 -14.45 32.00 -14.74
CA ARG A 1001 -14.20 33.39 -15.13
C ARG A 1001 -15.41 34.01 -15.82
N PRO A 1002 -15.65 35.33 -15.65
CA PRO A 1002 -14.92 36.25 -14.78
C PRO A 1002 -15.20 36.00 -13.28
N THR A 1003 -14.24 36.36 -12.43
CA THR A 1003 -14.25 36.07 -10.98
C THR A 1003 -15.43 36.72 -10.23
N GLU A 1004 -15.82 37.90 -10.67
CA GLU A 1004 -16.89 38.73 -10.12
C GLU A 1004 -18.29 38.22 -10.45
N SER A 1005 -18.42 37.35 -11.45
CA SER A 1005 -19.69 36.75 -11.86
C SER A 1005 -19.89 35.33 -11.30
N ARG A 1006 -19.04 34.90 -10.36
CA ARG A 1006 -19.13 33.57 -9.72
C ARG A 1006 -20.25 33.58 -8.68
N ASP A 1007 -21.14 32.60 -8.77
CA ASP A 1007 -22.11 32.33 -7.72
C ASP A 1007 -21.47 31.39 -6.68
N MET A 1008 -20.91 31.98 -5.61
CA MET A 1008 -20.18 31.24 -4.58
C MET A 1008 -21.05 30.23 -3.81
N SER A 1009 -22.37 30.30 -3.94
CA SER A 1009 -23.27 29.31 -3.32
C SER A 1009 -23.10 27.90 -3.90
N PHE A 1010 -22.66 27.78 -5.17
CA PHE A 1010 -22.36 26.49 -5.80
C PHE A 1010 -20.93 26.00 -5.55
N TRP A 1011 -20.09 26.82 -4.90
CA TRP A 1011 -18.69 26.49 -4.67
C TRP A 1011 -18.52 25.73 -3.35
N PRO A 1012 -17.92 24.53 -3.35
CA PRO A 1012 -17.62 23.81 -2.12
C PRO A 1012 -16.60 24.56 -1.25
N ALA A 1013 -16.62 24.30 0.07
CA ALA A 1013 -15.88 25.07 1.09
C ALA A 1013 -14.33 25.07 0.95
N HIS A 1014 -13.79 24.26 0.04
CA HIS A 1014 -12.37 24.20 -0.33
C HIS A 1014 -12.15 24.69 -1.77
N PRO A 1015 -11.90 25.99 -2.03
CA PRO A 1015 -11.78 26.48 -3.40
C PRO A 1015 -10.31 26.62 -3.83
N GLN A 1016 -9.57 25.51 -4.04
CA GLN A 1016 -8.29 25.57 -4.77
C GLN A 1016 -8.49 25.71 -6.29
N SER A 1017 -9.72 25.54 -6.78
CA SER A 1017 -10.13 25.69 -8.19
C SER A 1017 -9.85 27.08 -8.78
N SER A 1018 -9.65 28.12 -7.96
CA SER A 1018 -9.26 29.46 -8.44
C SER A 1018 -7.83 29.48 -9.01
N ARG A 1019 -6.91 28.74 -8.39
CA ARG A 1019 -5.52 28.61 -8.85
C ARG A 1019 -5.46 27.70 -10.07
N TYR A 1020 -6.18 26.57 -10.04
CA TYR A 1020 -6.29 25.68 -11.20
C TYR A 1020 -6.86 26.41 -12.44
N SER A 1021 -7.89 27.26 -12.26
CA SER A 1021 -8.41 28.14 -13.33
C SER A 1021 -7.34 29.10 -13.87
N SER A 1022 -6.52 29.70 -13.00
CA SER A 1022 -5.48 30.63 -13.45
C SER A 1022 -4.38 29.95 -14.26
N GLU A 1023 -3.92 28.80 -13.80
CA GLU A 1023 -2.85 28.06 -14.50
C GLU A 1023 -3.36 27.51 -15.84
N THR A 1024 -4.57 26.94 -15.87
CA THR A 1024 -5.19 26.44 -17.12
C THR A 1024 -5.49 27.56 -18.11
N ALA A 1025 -5.83 28.77 -17.64
CA ALA A 1025 -5.95 29.95 -18.50
C ALA A 1025 -4.62 30.31 -19.19
N THR A 1026 -3.51 30.27 -18.45
CA THR A 1026 -2.18 30.52 -19.01
C THR A 1026 -1.84 29.51 -20.10
N VAL A 1027 -2.11 28.23 -19.84
CA VAL A 1027 -1.91 27.15 -20.83
C VAL A 1027 -2.75 27.39 -22.08
N ALA A 1028 -4.04 27.70 -21.92
CA ALA A 1028 -4.92 27.97 -23.05
C ALA A 1028 -4.46 29.19 -23.87
N ASN A 1029 -4.03 30.27 -23.22
CA ASN A 1029 -3.50 31.45 -23.92
C ASN A 1029 -2.24 31.11 -24.73
N CYS A 1030 -1.33 30.31 -24.17
CA CYS A 1030 -0.15 29.82 -24.89
C CYS A 1030 -0.55 29.00 -26.13
N LEU A 1031 -1.52 28.10 -25.99
CA LEU A 1031 -2.04 27.31 -27.10
C LEU A 1031 -2.70 28.19 -28.17
N LEU A 1032 -3.51 29.19 -27.79
CA LEU A 1032 -4.16 30.09 -28.73
C LEU A 1032 -3.15 30.92 -29.54
N LYS A 1033 -2.09 31.45 -28.90
CA LYS A 1033 -1.00 32.14 -29.63
C LYS A 1033 -0.33 31.21 -30.64
N PHE A 1034 -0.08 29.97 -30.23
CA PHE A 1034 0.50 28.95 -31.11
C PHE A 1034 -0.42 28.64 -32.30
N LEU A 1035 -1.72 28.45 -32.06
CA LEU A 1035 -2.71 28.12 -33.09
C LEU A 1035 -2.94 29.28 -34.07
N ALA A 1036 -2.83 30.52 -33.60
CA ALA A 1036 -2.86 31.71 -34.46
C ALA A 1036 -1.61 31.76 -35.37
N LYS A 1037 -0.42 31.53 -34.81
CA LYS A 1037 0.83 31.44 -35.57
C LYS A 1037 0.80 30.32 -36.61
N ASP A 1038 0.26 29.15 -36.27
CA ASP A 1038 0.07 28.03 -37.21
C ASP A 1038 -0.82 28.40 -38.40
N MET A 1039 -1.91 29.15 -38.14
CA MET A 1039 -2.81 29.62 -39.19
C MET A 1039 -2.22 30.77 -40.03
N GLY A 1040 -1.09 31.35 -39.62
CA GLY A 1040 -0.49 32.53 -40.25
C GLY A 1040 -1.27 33.82 -40.00
N VAL A 1041 -2.01 33.89 -38.89
CA VAL A 1041 -2.75 35.08 -38.46
C VAL A 1041 -2.06 35.72 -37.26
N ASP A 1042 -2.41 36.96 -36.93
CA ASP A 1042 -1.81 37.66 -35.79
C ASP A 1042 -2.02 36.84 -34.49
N PRO A 1043 -0.95 36.58 -33.69
CA PRO A 1043 -1.06 35.86 -32.43
C PRO A 1043 -2.09 36.43 -31.45
N GLU A 1044 -2.37 37.73 -31.54
CA GLU A 1044 -3.36 38.40 -30.72
C GLU A 1044 -4.79 38.25 -31.29
N SER A 1045 -5.00 37.90 -32.56
CA SER A 1045 -6.34 37.74 -33.14
C SER A 1045 -7.20 36.70 -32.40
N LEU A 1046 -6.63 35.56 -31.97
CA LEU A 1046 -7.34 34.60 -31.14
C LEU A 1046 -7.44 35.04 -29.67
N LEU A 1047 -6.47 35.80 -29.16
CA LEU A 1047 -6.53 36.31 -27.80
C LEU A 1047 -7.45 37.50 -27.63
N ASP A 1048 -7.75 38.28 -28.65
CA ASP A 1048 -8.79 39.31 -28.55
C ASP A 1048 -10.18 38.66 -28.48
N ILE A 1049 -10.32 37.47 -29.06
CA ILE A 1049 -11.57 36.69 -29.09
C ILE A 1049 -11.76 35.87 -27.81
N PHE A 1050 -10.69 35.26 -27.28
CA PHE A 1050 -10.71 34.35 -26.12
C PHE A 1050 -10.02 34.92 -24.85
N GLY A 1051 -9.09 35.84 -25.02
CA GLY A 1051 -8.27 36.43 -23.96
C GLY A 1051 -9.09 37.42 -23.12
N GLY A 1052 -9.31 37.02 -21.87
CA GLY A 1052 -10.13 37.76 -20.90
C GLY A 1052 -11.56 37.25 -20.72
N GLN A 1053 -11.94 36.14 -21.35
CA GLN A 1053 -13.35 35.74 -21.51
C GLN A 1053 -13.69 34.36 -20.90
N PRO A 1054 -15.00 34.01 -20.76
CA PRO A 1054 -15.51 33.13 -19.73
C PRO A 1054 -14.89 31.73 -19.71
N GLN A 1055 -14.55 31.29 -18.51
CA GLN A 1055 -14.16 29.91 -18.26
C GLN A 1055 -15.22 29.24 -17.41
N THR A 1056 -15.55 28.00 -17.74
CA THR A 1056 -16.37 27.15 -16.88
C THR A 1056 -15.65 25.83 -16.62
N LEU A 1057 -15.82 25.29 -15.42
CA LEU A 1057 -15.33 23.98 -15.00
C LEU A 1057 -16.52 23.03 -14.92
N ARG A 1058 -16.42 21.89 -15.60
CA ARG A 1058 -17.30 20.76 -15.42
C ARG A 1058 -16.52 19.59 -14.85
N ALA A 1059 -16.75 19.29 -13.58
CA ALA A 1059 -16.28 18.05 -12.98
C ALA A 1059 -17.32 16.96 -13.20
N ASN A 1060 -16.92 15.84 -13.79
CA ASN A 1060 -17.79 14.70 -14.09
C ASN A 1060 -17.42 13.52 -13.19
N TYR A 1061 -18.44 12.90 -12.59
CA TYR A 1061 -18.35 11.66 -11.82
C TYR A 1061 -19.18 10.58 -12.50
N TYR A 1062 -18.53 9.49 -12.90
CA TYR A 1062 -19.16 8.33 -13.51
C TYR A 1062 -19.11 7.18 -12.52
N PRO A 1063 -20.23 6.86 -11.84
CA PRO A 1063 -20.29 5.75 -10.88
C PRO A 1063 -20.08 4.41 -11.59
N PRO A 1064 -19.51 3.39 -10.93
CA PRO A 1064 -19.37 2.07 -11.53
C PRO A 1064 -20.73 1.47 -11.91
N CYS A 1065 -20.81 0.83 -13.08
CA CYS A 1065 -22.04 0.20 -13.55
C CYS A 1065 -21.79 -1.23 -14.03
N ARG A 1066 -22.32 -2.23 -13.31
CA ARG A 1066 -22.23 -3.65 -13.70
C ARG A 1066 -22.84 -3.96 -15.08
N GLN A 1067 -23.66 -3.05 -15.62
CA GLN A 1067 -24.22 -3.11 -16.97
C GLN A 1067 -23.63 -2.00 -17.87
N ALA A 1068 -22.33 -1.72 -17.75
CA ALA A 1068 -21.63 -0.67 -18.49
C ALA A 1068 -21.90 -0.67 -20.00
N GLY A 1069 -22.10 -1.83 -20.64
CA GLY A 1069 -22.45 -1.94 -22.06
C GLY A 1069 -23.89 -1.51 -22.43
N LYS A 1070 -24.70 -1.08 -21.47
CA LYS A 1070 -26.09 -0.60 -21.71
C LYS A 1070 -26.27 0.89 -21.44
N VAL A 1071 -25.27 1.57 -20.89
CA VAL A 1071 -25.34 2.97 -20.49
C VAL A 1071 -24.11 3.72 -20.97
N LEU A 1072 -24.25 5.01 -21.24
CA LEU A 1072 -23.12 5.89 -21.47
C LEU A 1072 -22.96 6.81 -20.27
N GLY A 1073 -21.73 7.08 -19.88
CA GLY A 1073 -21.44 8.07 -18.84
C GLY A 1073 -21.70 9.48 -19.33
N LEU A 1074 -21.42 9.74 -20.61
CA LEU A 1074 -21.75 10.98 -21.31
C LEU A 1074 -22.02 10.66 -22.78
N SER A 1075 -23.16 11.09 -23.30
CA SER A 1075 -23.57 10.84 -24.68
C SER A 1075 -22.65 11.51 -25.72
N PRO A 1076 -22.61 11.00 -26.97
CA PRO A 1076 -21.85 11.59 -28.08
C PRO A 1076 -22.19 13.07 -28.31
N HIS A 1077 -21.18 13.94 -28.32
CA HIS A 1077 -21.34 15.39 -28.55
C HIS A 1077 -20.04 16.04 -29.04
N CYS A 1078 -20.14 17.31 -29.43
CA CYS A 1078 -19.03 18.24 -29.63
C CYS A 1078 -19.10 19.38 -28.60
N ASP A 1079 -17.96 20.00 -28.29
CA ASP A 1079 -17.90 21.14 -27.38
C ASP A 1079 -18.20 22.43 -28.12
N SER A 1080 -19.10 23.27 -27.60
CA SER A 1080 -19.46 24.54 -28.24
C SER A 1080 -18.35 25.61 -28.18
N GLY A 1081 -17.43 25.49 -27.21
CA GLY A 1081 -16.37 26.46 -26.94
C GLY A 1081 -15.24 26.48 -27.97
N GLY A 1082 -14.14 27.15 -27.64
CA GLY A 1082 -12.93 27.15 -28.47
C GLY A 1082 -11.97 26.03 -28.14
N LEU A 1083 -11.56 25.94 -26.87
CA LEU A 1083 -10.68 24.89 -26.36
C LEU A 1083 -11.23 24.32 -25.04
N THR A 1084 -11.13 23.01 -24.89
CA THR A 1084 -11.40 22.32 -23.62
C THR A 1084 -10.12 21.68 -23.11
N LEU A 1085 -9.75 21.99 -21.86
CA LEU A 1085 -8.62 21.39 -21.17
C LEU A 1085 -9.17 20.39 -20.14
N LEU A 1086 -8.97 19.10 -20.38
CA LEU A 1086 -9.48 18.02 -19.56
C LEU A 1086 -8.37 17.36 -18.76
N LEU A 1087 -8.52 17.36 -17.43
CA LEU A 1087 -7.72 16.60 -16.49
C LEU A 1087 -8.46 15.31 -16.13
N GLN A 1088 -7.79 14.17 -16.35
CA GLN A 1088 -8.23 12.88 -15.82
C GLN A 1088 -7.88 12.82 -14.33
N VAL A 1089 -8.89 12.78 -13.45
CA VAL A 1089 -8.68 12.92 -12.00
C VAL A 1089 -8.20 11.62 -11.38
N ASN A 1090 -8.71 10.48 -11.85
CA ASN A 1090 -8.29 9.15 -11.42
C ASN A 1090 -7.96 8.26 -12.62
N ASN A 1091 -7.15 7.20 -12.41
CA ASN A 1091 -6.61 6.39 -13.52
C ASN A 1091 -7.62 5.33 -14.03
N VAL A 1092 -8.82 5.77 -14.38
CA VAL A 1092 -9.91 4.94 -14.92
C VAL A 1092 -10.25 5.40 -16.33
N GLN A 1093 -10.06 4.51 -17.31
CA GLN A 1093 -10.34 4.78 -18.72
C GLN A 1093 -11.85 4.97 -18.97
N GLY A 1094 -12.19 5.70 -20.03
CA GLY A 1094 -13.59 5.87 -20.43
C GLY A 1094 -13.87 6.95 -21.47
N LEU A 1095 -12.94 7.88 -21.74
CA LEU A 1095 -13.09 8.85 -22.82
C LEU A 1095 -12.89 8.17 -24.18
N GLN A 1096 -13.80 8.43 -25.12
CA GLN A 1096 -13.72 7.95 -26.50
C GLN A 1096 -13.98 9.11 -27.48
N ILE A 1097 -13.23 9.15 -28.58
CA ILE A 1097 -13.40 10.13 -29.67
C ILE A 1097 -13.80 9.42 -30.95
N ARG A 1098 -14.53 10.10 -31.83
CA ARG A 1098 -14.95 9.54 -33.11
C ARG A 1098 -13.96 9.94 -34.20
N LYS A 1099 -13.31 8.96 -34.80
CA LYS A 1099 -12.34 9.14 -35.86
C LYS A 1099 -12.64 8.17 -36.99
N ASP A 1100 -12.78 8.70 -38.20
CA ASP A 1100 -13.03 7.93 -39.43
C ASP A 1100 -14.22 6.96 -39.27
N GLY A 1101 -15.29 7.43 -38.62
CA GLY A 1101 -16.51 6.66 -38.34
C GLY A 1101 -16.48 5.81 -37.06
N ASN A 1102 -15.30 5.56 -36.48
CA ASN A 1102 -15.09 4.64 -35.37
C ASN A 1102 -14.86 5.36 -34.03
N TRP A 1103 -15.25 4.70 -32.93
CA TRP A 1103 -14.95 5.14 -31.57
C TRP A 1103 -13.56 4.67 -31.13
N LEU A 1104 -12.64 5.60 -30.91
CA LEU A 1104 -11.30 5.36 -30.40
C LEU A 1104 -11.20 5.73 -28.92
N ALA A 1105 -10.65 4.83 -28.10
CA ALA A 1105 -10.40 5.10 -26.68
C ALA A 1105 -9.21 6.05 -26.49
N VAL A 1106 -9.38 7.05 -25.63
CA VAL A 1106 -8.31 7.97 -25.25
C VAL A 1106 -7.64 7.47 -23.98
N ASN A 1107 -6.39 7.01 -24.12
CA ASN A 1107 -5.54 6.61 -23.00
C ASN A 1107 -4.73 7.82 -22.52
N ALA A 1108 -5.25 8.50 -21.50
CA ALA A 1108 -4.59 9.63 -20.86
C ALA A 1108 -3.26 9.21 -20.23
N LEU A 1109 -2.18 9.93 -20.51
CA LEU A 1109 -0.92 9.82 -19.77
C LEU A 1109 -1.08 10.40 -18.36
N ASP A 1110 -0.37 9.82 -17.39
CA ASP A 1110 -0.26 10.38 -16.05
C ASP A 1110 0.28 11.82 -16.15
N ASP A 1111 -0.43 12.76 -15.51
CA ASP A 1111 -0.14 14.20 -15.49
C ASP A 1111 -0.19 14.93 -16.84
N ALA A 1112 -0.80 14.33 -17.88
CA ALA A 1112 -1.12 15.07 -19.10
C ALA A 1112 -2.49 15.77 -19.01
N ILE A 1113 -2.60 16.93 -19.68
CA ILE A 1113 -3.89 17.59 -19.93
C ILE A 1113 -4.35 17.22 -21.33
N ILE A 1114 -5.53 16.61 -21.46
CA ILE A 1114 -6.14 16.35 -22.76
C ILE A 1114 -6.74 17.66 -23.27
N VAL A 1115 -6.38 18.04 -24.49
CA VAL A 1115 -6.90 19.24 -25.15
C VAL A 1115 -7.86 18.82 -26.27
N ASN A 1116 -9.04 19.44 -26.30
CA ASN A 1116 -10.03 19.30 -27.36
C ASN A 1116 -10.28 20.66 -28.05
N VAL A 1117 -10.41 20.63 -29.38
CA VAL A 1117 -10.88 21.75 -30.21
C VAL A 1117 -12.41 21.73 -30.25
N GLY A 1118 -13.04 22.86 -29.91
CA GLY A 1118 -14.49 23.00 -29.98
C GLY A 1118 -14.98 23.65 -31.28
N ASP A 1119 -16.30 23.66 -31.47
CA ASP A 1119 -17.01 24.14 -32.66
C ASP A 1119 -16.63 25.58 -33.01
N THR A 1120 -16.50 26.45 -32.01
CA THR A 1120 -16.17 27.86 -32.24
C THR A 1120 -14.79 28.02 -32.88
N LEU A 1121 -13.80 27.21 -32.46
CA LEU A 1121 -12.45 27.28 -33.02
C LEU A 1121 -12.36 26.62 -34.42
N GLU A 1122 -13.16 25.59 -34.71
CA GLU A 1122 -13.33 25.09 -36.09
C GLU A 1122 -13.88 26.17 -37.01
N ILE A 1123 -14.91 26.91 -36.58
CA ILE A 1123 -15.50 28.01 -37.35
C ILE A 1123 -14.49 29.15 -37.56
N LEU A 1124 -13.84 29.62 -36.50
CA LEU A 1124 -12.84 30.70 -36.56
C LEU A 1124 -11.68 30.35 -37.49
N SER A 1125 -11.22 29.10 -37.46
CA SER A 1125 -10.15 28.60 -38.33
C SER A 1125 -10.59 28.33 -39.78
N ASN A 1126 -11.84 28.69 -40.14
CA ASN A 1126 -12.47 28.41 -41.43
C ASN A 1126 -12.41 26.91 -41.82
N GLY A 1127 -12.53 26.04 -40.81
CA GLY A 1127 -12.52 24.58 -40.99
C GLY A 1127 -11.14 23.94 -41.04
N ARG A 1128 -10.05 24.69 -40.78
CA ARG A 1128 -8.69 24.14 -40.71
C ARG A 1128 -8.54 23.21 -39.51
N TYR A 1129 -9.04 23.61 -38.34
CA TYR A 1129 -9.09 22.75 -37.16
C TYR A 1129 -10.44 22.04 -37.05
N LYS A 1130 -10.46 20.86 -36.43
CA LYS A 1130 -11.65 20.01 -36.37
C LYS A 1130 -12.15 19.83 -34.95
N SER A 1131 -13.42 20.19 -34.73
CA SER A 1131 -14.22 19.77 -33.58
C SER A 1131 -14.65 18.33 -33.76
N ILE A 1132 -14.27 17.47 -32.82
CA ILE A 1132 -14.46 16.02 -32.93
C ILE A 1132 -15.52 15.54 -31.95
N GLU A 1133 -16.42 14.71 -32.47
CA GLU A 1133 -17.45 14.06 -31.68
C GLU A 1133 -16.81 13.11 -30.66
N HIS A 1134 -17.19 13.21 -29.40
CA HIS A 1134 -16.61 12.42 -28.31
C HIS A 1134 -17.68 12.01 -27.29
N ARG A 1135 -17.41 10.95 -26.52
CA ARG A 1135 -18.31 10.39 -25.50
C ARG A 1135 -17.53 9.84 -24.30
N ALA A 1136 -18.23 9.57 -23.19
CA ALA A 1136 -17.65 8.86 -22.05
C ALA A 1136 -18.41 7.54 -21.78
N VAL A 1137 -17.67 6.45 -21.64
CA VAL A 1137 -18.19 5.14 -21.21
C VAL A 1137 -17.94 4.92 -19.72
N VAL A 1138 -18.77 4.07 -19.11
CA VAL A 1138 -18.71 3.75 -17.67
C VAL A 1138 -17.89 2.48 -17.44
N HIS A 1139 -17.17 2.40 -16.33
CA HIS A 1139 -16.41 1.20 -15.94
C HIS A 1139 -17.26 0.29 -15.03
N PRO A 1140 -17.16 -1.06 -15.12
CA PRO A 1140 -18.04 -1.96 -14.36
C PRO A 1140 -17.82 -1.96 -12.84
N GLU A 1141 -16.59 -1.71 -12.40
CA GLU A 1141 -16.18 -1.89 -10.99
C GLU A 1141 -15.54 -0.66 -10.35
N LYS A 1142 -15.24 0.38 -11.13
CA LYS A 1142 -14.48 1.55 -10.66
C LYS A 1142 -15.22 2.82 -11.08
N GLU A 1143 -15.22 3.81 -10.21
CA GLU A 1143 -15.70 5.16 -10.52
C GLU A 1143 -14.69 5.90 -11.40
N ARG A 1144 -15.14 6.69 -12.37
CA ARG A 1144 -14.27 7.57 -13.17
C ARG A 1144 -14.57 9.02 -12.81
N ILE A 1145 -13.53 9.83 -12.62
CA ILE A 1145 -13.66 11.26 -12.35
C ILE A 1145 -12.82 12.05 -13.37
N SER A 1146 -13.36 13.14 -13.89
CA SER A 1146 -12.63 14.03 -14.81
C SER A 1146 -13.03 15.49 -14.60
N ALA A 1147 -12.12 16.42 -14.88
CA ALA A 1147 -12.34 17.86 -14.78
C ALA A 1147 -12.09 18.51 -16.14
N ALA A 1148 -13.13 19.08 -16.76
CA ALA A 1148 -13.03 19.77 -18.05
C ALA A 1148 -13.18 21.29 -17.85
N VAL A 1149 -12.19 22.07 -18.30
CA VAL A 1149 -12.22 23.53 -18.32
C VAL A 1149 -12.47 24.02 -19.74
N PHE A 1150 -13.61 24.65 -19.96
CA PHE A 1150 -14.02 25.19 -21.25
C PHE A 1150 -13.61 26.65 -21.40
N HIS A 1151 -13.06 27.00 -22.56
CA HIS A 1151 -12.71 28.36 -22.94
C HIS A 1151 -13.70 28.88 -23.97
N HIS A 1152 -14.54 29.82 -23.56
CA HIS A 1152 -15.61 30.38 -24.38
C HIS A 1152 -15.23 31.74 -24.97
N VAL A 1153 -15.89 32.12 -26.05
CA VAL A 1153 -15.81 33.48 -26.59
C VAL A 1153 -16.71 34.44 -25.81
N SER A 1154 -16.43 35.74 -25.86
CA SER A 1154 -17.29 36.75 -25.23
C SER A 1154 -18.70 36.77 -25.82
N GLY A 1155 -19.71 37.08 -25.00
CA GLY A 1155 -21.12 37.13 -25.40
C GLY A 1155 -21.43 38.07 -26.58
N ASN A 1156 -20.67 39.16 -26.72
CA ASN A 1156 -20.87 40.16 -27.76
C ASN A 1156 -20.07 39.87 -29.06
N SER A 1157 -19.34 38.76 -29.11
CA SER A 1157 -18.51 38.40 -30.26
C SER A 1157 -19.33 37.78 -31.39
N THR A 1158 -18.85 37.94 -32.62
CA THR A 1158 -19.36 37.21 -33.78
C THR A 1158 -18.57 35.92 -33.93
N VAL A 1159 -19.26 34.78 -34.03
CA VAL A 1159 -18.67 33.48 -34.37
C VAL A 1159 -18.73 33.32 -35.89
N GLY A 1160 -17.57 33.36 -36.54
CA GLY A 1160 -17.41 33.24 -37.99
C GLY A 1160 -15.93 33.10 -38.38
N PRO A 1161 -15.60 32.75 -39.63
CA PRO A 1161 -14.21 32.64 -40.08
C PRO A 1161 -13.42 33.93 -39.83
N LEU A 1162 -12.17 33.79 -39.36
CA LEU A 1162 -11.28 34.94 -39.17
C LEU A 1162 -11.10 35.72 -40.49
N PRO A 1163 -11.26 37.06 -40.51
CA PRO A 1163 -11.17 37.87 -41.74
C PRO A 1163 -9.88 37.64 -42.54
N GLU A 1164 -8.76 37.44 -41.85
CA GLU A 1164 -7.43 37.18 -42.41
C GLU A 1164 -7.39 35.88 -43.23
N LEU A 1165 -8.24 34.90 -42.91
CA LEU A 1165 -8.33 33.62 -43.63
C LEU A 1165 -9.24 33.68 -44.87
N VAL A 1166 -9.93 34.80 -45.08
CA VAL A 1166 -10.94 34.99 -46.14
C VAL A 1166 -10.55 36.11 -47.12
N LYS A 1167 -9.70 37.07 -46.71
CA LYS A 1167 -9.36 38.29 -47.47
C LYS A 1167 -8.69 38.06 -48.85
N ASP A 1168 -7.89 37.01 -49.04
CA ASP A 1168 -7.09 36.79 -50.27
C ASP A 1168 -7.67 35.72 -51.22
N GLY A 1169 -8.99 35.74 -51.44
CA GLY A 1169 -9.68 34.79 -52.33
C GLY A 1169 -10.09 33.47 -51.68
N GLY A 1170 -9.93 33.35 -50.35
CA GLY A 1170 -10.48 32.24 -49.58
C GLY A 1170 -12.00 32.32 -49.52
N LYS A 1171 -12.71 31.24 -49.89
CA LYS A 1171 -14.17 31.17 -49.70
C LYS A 1171 -14.48 30.87 -48.23
N PRO A 1172 -15.43 31.57 -47.60
CA PRO A 1172 -15.88 31.21 -46.27
C PRO A 1172 -16.56 29.84 -46.32
N VAL A 1173 -16.15 28.95 -45.42
CA VAL A 1173 -16.73 27.60 -45.26
C VAL A 1173 -17.91 27.64 -44.29
N TYR A 1174 -17.96 28.61 -43.38
CA TYR A 1174 -19.00 28.75 -42.35
C TYR A 1174 -19.67 30.13 -42.39
N LYS A 1175 -20.94 30.18 -41.99
CA LYS A 1175 -21.70 31.43 -41.82
C LYS A 1175 -21.27 32.14 -40.54
N SER A 1176 -21.17 33.46 -40.60
CA SER A 1176 -20.96 34.30 -39.41
C SER A 1176 -22.29 34.58 -38.70
N MET A 1177 -22.30 34.51 -37.37
CA MET A 1177 -23.47 34.85 -36.55
C MET A 1177 -23.06 35.37 -35.16
N ALA A 1178 -23.98 36.03 -34.47
CA ALA A 1178 -23.75 36.44 -33.09
C ALA A 1178 -23.57 35.21 -32.18
N HIS A 1179 -22.66 35.28 -31.21
CA HIS A 1179 -22.42 34.18 -30.27
C HIS A 1179 -23.67 33.75 -29.50
N GLU A 1180 -24.55 34.70 -29.13
CA GLU A 1180 -25.83 34.36 -28.49
C GLU A 1180 -26.73 33.48 -29.38
N ASP A 1181 -26.77 33.75 -30.68
CA ASP A 1181 -27.59 32.96 -31.62
C ASP A 1181 -26.95 31.60 -31.88
N PHE A 1182 -25.61 31.54 -31.92
CA PHE A 1182 -24.86 30.28 -31.96
C PHE A 1182 -25.17 29.40 -30.73
N MET A 1183 -25.14 29.97 -29.52
CA MET A 1183 -25.42 29.23 -28.29
C MET A 1183 -26.90 28.84 -28.15
N LYS A 1184 -27.84 29.69 -28.59
CA LYS A 1184 -29.26 29.33 -28.67
C LYS A 1184 -29.47 28.13 -29.59
N ARG A 1185 -28.82 28.12 -30.76
CA ARG A 1185 -28.86 27.01 -31.71
C ARG A 1185 -28.26 25.73 -31.12
N PHE A 1186 -27.08 25.83 -30.50
CA PHE A 1186 -26.39 24.71 -29.86
C PHE A 1186 -27.24 24.05 -28.75
N PHE A 1187 -28.03 24.83 -28.00
CA PHE A 1187 -28.90 24.30 -26.95
C PHE A 1187 -30.33 23.94 -27.43
N SER A 1188 -30.78 24.43 -28.58
CA SER A 1188 -32.10 24.10 -29.14
C SER A 1188 -32.09 22.79 -29.94
N ASP A 1189 -30.99 22.51 -30.63
CA ASP A 1189 -30.78 21.24 -31.33
C ASP A 1189 -30.31 20.21 -30.29
N LYS A 1190 -30.98 19.05 -30.21
CA LYS A 1190 -30.52 17.94 -29.35
C LYS A 1190 -29.05 17.69 -29.64
N LEU A 1191 -28.21 17.58 -28.59
CA LEU A 1191 -26.78 17.23 -28.68
C LEU A 1191 -26.62 15.93 -29.49
N ASP A 1192 -26.49 16.05 -30.81
CA ASP A 1192 -26.39 14.94 -31.76
C ASP A 1192 -25.13 15.11 -32.58
N GLY A 1193 -24.01 14.71 -31.98
CA GLY A 1193 -22.69 14.73 -32.60
C GLY A 1193 -22.30 16.11 -33.14
N ARG A 1194 -22.02 16.17 -34.45
CA ARG A 1194 -21.51 17.36 -35.17
C ARG A 1194 -22.61 18.20 -35.85
N ALA A 1195 -23.89 17.89 -35.63
CA ALA A 1195 -25.01 18.48 -36.38
C ALA A 1195 -25.03 20.02 -36.32
N ASN A 1196 -24.63 20.62 -35.19
CA ASN A 1196 -24.60 22.07 -35.02
C ASN A 1196 -23.54 22.75 -35.92
N VAL A 1197 -22.27 22.34 -35.82
CA VAL A 1197 -21.18 22.91 -36.63
C VAL A 1197 -21.32 22.58 -38.11
N ASP A 1198 -21.74 21.37 -38.46
CA ASP A 1198 -21.97 20.97 -39.85
C ASP A 1198 -23.15 21.76 -40.46
N GLY A 1199 -24.19 22.05 -39.67
CA GLY A 1199 -25.33 22.87 -40.10
C GLY A 1199 -25.04 24.37 -40.24
N LEU A 1200 -23.84 24.84 -39.88
CA LEU A 1200 -23.36 26.21 -40.10
C LEU A 1200 -22.46 26.33 -41.33
N ARG A 1201 -22.10 25.21 -41.94
CA ARG A 1201 -21.32 25.16 -43.18
C ARG A 1201 -22.13 25.76 -44.35
N ILE A 1202 -21.46 26.51 -45.23
CA ILE A 1202 -22.06 27.19 -46.40
C ILE A 1202 -22.28 26.22 -47.55
#